data_AF-A0A1Q6XJQ8-F1
#
_entry.id   AF-A0A1Q6XJQ8-F1
#
_cell.length_a   1.000
_cell.length_b   1.000
_cell.length_c   1.000
_cell.angle_alpha   90.00
_cell.angle_beta   90.00
_cell.angle_gamma   90.00
#
_symmetry.space_group_name_H-M   'P 1'
#
loop_
_entity.id
_entity.type
_entity.pdbx_description
1 polymer ?
#
loop_
_entity_poly.entity_id
_entity_poly.type
_entity_poly.pdbx_seq_one_letter_code
_entity_poly.pdbx_strand_id
1 'polypeptide(L)'
;MGLARGTAVIERQPEISVVVPCFNEEANVAALAERLFDATDEAGLTTEIVFVDDGSTDGTWAAIERCHEESGDRVAGVKHKRNSGIPAAWQSGVDAAKGRYTCFLDADLQHPPEEVVTLYRSLLRSRADMVQGTRSSIERLRDSRMLFSRVLNLLLNIAFRTWATDSKSGFVLAPHRVLEDVLSYRGRYRYFQTFISVAAKSKGYEVLEVETLFQSRYAGTSFLSGKAWWVSLGALADFPRALIEFGRKRAPYSASIAPKSYPLPRARHPYRGRRRLRFEAYFATTPLHKWKITRRTRDLYLELKQTEQWSRGALEELQLTKLQRLLQHAYSHVPYYRDAFDEADVHPEEITSIDDLRRLPLLEKDQVRKKLYFHLFADTHRKRDMLRITTSGSTGEPFTTYGDRYQLEMRFATTLRSLEWTGWRFGDRQARLWHQTLGMSKSQVIRERTDAWFMRRLFVPAFEFTPETIEQYVDRIRRFKPVLVDGYAESLNFLATYVRDGGNPGFSPRAMVSSAQMLPDNVRDLIEEAFQTRVFDKYGSREFSGIAYTCELSRDHHVMDESYVVELLTDGRPTEPGEVGEILVTDLNNFSVPLIRYRIGDLAVAVDESEACACGRHFSRVGRIEGRTQAIVHCADGTWLPGALFLHFFKEHEYAIRHFQVHQETPGEITLKVVKNRQFSEAAMREILEELGRYTGSKTRIDVEFVEEIPLVRTGKRSPVVSTVDEDFQEVSSRKVRSLV
;
A
#
# COMPACT_ATOMS: atom_id res chain seq x y z
N MET A 1 -1.88 1.73 56.66
CA MET A 1 -1.94 3.02 55.95
C MET A 1 -2.15 2.74 54.47
N GLY A 2 -3.41 2.73 54.04
CA GLY A 2 -3.78 2.46 52.65
C GLY A 2 -3.53 3.69 51.79
N LEU A 3 -2.70 3.54 50.76
CA LEU A 3 -2.58 4.52 49.69
C LEU A 3 -3.72 4.30 48.71
N ALA A 4 -4.72 5.18 48.77
CA ALA A 4 -5.78 5.27 47.78
C ALA A 4 -5.14 5.60 46.42
N ARG A 5 -5.21 4.66 45.48
CA ARG A 5 -4.99 4.94 44.07
C ARG A 5 -6.19 5.75 43.58
N GLY A 6 -6.00 7.05 43.40
CA GLY A 6 -6.95 7.88 42.68
C GLY A 6 -7.12 7.31 41.28
N THR A 7 -8.31 6.81 40.98
CA THR A 7 -8.77 6.55 39.62
C THR A 7 -8.79 7.90 38.90
N ALA A 8 -7.78 8.18 38.08
CA ALA A 8 -7.87 9.23 37.08
C ALA A 8 -9.04 8.85 36.17
N VAL A 9 -10.14 9.60 36.26
CA VAL A 9 -11.22 9.55 35.28
C VAL A 9 -10.60 10.09 34.00
N ILE A 10 -10.30 9.20 33.05
CA ILE A 10 -9.92 9.60 31.70
C ILE A 10 -11.18 10.26 31.12
N GLU A 11 -11.21 11.58 31.03
CA GLU A 11 -12.26 12.31 30.30
C GLU A 11 -12.34 11.73 28.89
N ARG A 12 -13.47 11.10 28.55
CA ARG A 12 -13.70 10.58 27.20
C ARG A 12 -13.81 11.76 26.24
N GLN A 13 -12.76 11.98 25.45
CA GLN A 13 -12.77 12.93 24.35
C GLN A 13 -13.97 12.65 23.42
N PRO A 14 -14.74 13.68 22.98
CA PRO A 14 -15.82 13.48 22.04
C PRO A 14 -15.30 12.98 20.69
N GLU A 15 -16.11 12.20 19.98
CA GLU A 15 -15.79 11.67 18.66
C GLU A 15 -15.92 12.77 17.60
N ILE A 16 -16.97 13.60 17.69
CA ILE A 16 -17.25 14.69 16.75
C ILE A 16 -17.48 16.01 17.51
N SER A 17 -16.82 17.08 17.07
CA SER A 17 -17.22 18.47 17.38
C SER A 17 -17.92 19.10 16.20
N VAL A 18 -19.11 19.64 16.41
CA VAL A 18 -19.82 20.41 15.39
C VAL A 18 -19.68 21.89 15.67
N VAL A 19 -18.92 22.59 14.83
CA VAL A 19 -18.70 24.04 14.91
C VAL A 19 -19.81 24.75 14.15
N VAL A 20 -20.54 25.61 14.86
CA VAL A 20 -21.75 26.27 14.36
C VAL A 20 -21.60 27.80 14.46
N PRO A 21 -21.21 28.48 13.37
CA PRO A 21 -21.19 29.94 13.31
C PRO A 21 -22.61 30.51 13.41
N CYS A 22 -22.79 31.49 14.31
CA CYS A 22 -24.07 32.14 14.57
C CYS A 22 -23.96 33.65 14.34
N PHE A 23 -24.94 34.24 13.66
CA PHE A 23 -25.11 35.69 13.57
C PHE A 23 -26.60 36.04 13.46
N ASN A 24 -27.19 36.45 14.58
CA ASN A 24 -28.64 36.66 14.74
C ASN A 24 -29.48 35.39 14.46
N GLU A 25 -29.18 34.31 15.18
CA GLU A 25 -29.75 32.97 14.99
C GLU A 25 -30.44 32.46 16.27
N GLU A 26 -30.95 33.36 17.12
CA GLU A 26 -31.57 33.04 18.43
C GLU A 26 -32.60 31.89 18.36
N ALA A 27 -33.47 31.91 17.35
CA ALA A 27 -34.53 30.93 17.19
C ALA A 27 -34.05 29.54 16.73
N ASN A 28 -32.80 29.41 16.27
CA ASN A 28 -32.29 28.17 15.69
C ASN A 28 -31.40 27.36 16.65
N VAL A 29 -30.78 28.01 17.64
CA VAL A 29 -29.76 27.39 18.53
C VAL A 29 -30.29 26.12 19.23
N ALA A 30 -31.46 26.20 19.87
CA ALA A 30 -32.02 25.09 20.64
C ALA A 30 -32.42 23.92 19.73
N ALA A 31 -33.16 24.20 18.65
CA ALA A 31 -33.63 23.18 17.72
C ALA A 31 -32.49 22.45 16.99
N LEU A 32 -31.37 23.14 16.74
CA LEU A 32 -30.18 22.52 16.16
C LEU A 32 -29.51 21.57 17.16
N ALA A 33 -29.35 21.99 18.41
CA ALA A 33 -28.72 21.16 19.42
C ALA A 33 -29.50 19.87 19.69
N GLU A 34 -30.82 19.98 19.88
CA GLU A 34 -31.72 18.85 20.12
C GLU A 34 -31.60 17.80 19.00
N ARG A 35 -31.82 18.22 17.74
CA ARG A 35 -31.78 17.32 16.58
C ARG A 35 -30.41 16.67 16.34
N LEU A 36 -29.34 17.41 16.60
CA LEU A 36 -27.99 16.88 16.42
C LEU A 36 -27.66 15.83 17.48
N PHE A 37 -28.02 16.07 18.74
CA PHE A 37 -27.78 15.13 19.82
C PHE A 37 -28.61 13.86 19.64
N ASP A 38 -29.89 13.97 19.30
CA ASP A 38 -30.74 12.80 19.02
C ASP A 38 -30.13 11.91 17.93
N ALA A 39 -29.73 12.50 16.79
CA ALA A 39 -29.17 11.76 15.68
C ALA A 39 -27.83 11.09 16.00
N THR A 40 -26.98 11.77 16.79
CA THR A 40 -25.65 11.26 17.13
C THR A 40 -25.71 10.21 18.25
N ASP A 41 -26.61 10.37 19.21
CA ASP A 41 -26.86 9.42 20.29
C ASP A 41 -27.45 8.11 19.72
N GLU A 42 -28.41 8.19 18.78
CA GLU A 42 -28.93 7.02 18.06
C GLU A 42 -27.83 6.29 17.26
N ALA A 43 -26.85 7.03 16.74
CA ALA A 43 -25.72 6.47 16.03
C ALA A 43 -24.59 5.95 16.95
N GLY A 44 -24.72 6.07 18.27
CA GLY A 44 -23.70 5.67 19.25
C GLY A 44 -22.46 6.57 19.25
N LEU A 45 -22.58 7.84 18.82
CA LEU A 45 -21.47 8.77 18.66
C LEU A 45 -21.45 9.82 19.77
N THR A 46 -20.36 9.90 20.52
CA THR A 46 -20.15 11.01 21.46
C THR A 46 -19.90 12.32 20.72
N THR A 47 -20.75 13.32 20.91
CA THR A 47 -20.72 14.57 20.14
C THR A 47 -20.80 15.80 21.04
N GLU A 48 -20.03 16.83 20.70
CA GLU A 48 -20.16 18.19 21.25
C GLU A 48 -20.51 19.22 20.15
N ILE A 49 -21.09 20.34 20.55
CA ILE A 49 -21.40 21.49 19.70
C ILE A 49 -20.62 22.71 20.18
N VAL A 50 -19.94 23.39 19.27
CA VAL A 50 -19.25 24.65 19.53
C VAL A 50 -19.97 25.77 18.78
N PHE A 51 -20.85 26.49 19.48
CA PHE A 51 -21.50 27.67 18.92
C PHE A 51 -20.55 28.86 18.95
N VAL A 52 -20.42 29.54 17.81
CA VAL A 52 -19.58 30.74 17.69
C VAL A 52 -20.44 31.94 17.35
N ASP A 53 -20.75 32.77 18.35
CA ASP A 53 -21.49 34.02 18.17
C ASP A 53 -20.57 35.08 17.55
N ASP A 54 -20.73 35.32 16.25
CA ASP A 54 -19.93 36.28 15.47
C ASP A 54 -20.47 37.71 15.61
N GLY A 55 -20.72 38.15 16.85
CA GLY A 55 -21.16 39.51 17.18
C GLY A 55 -22.63 39.78 16.86
N SER A 56 -23.52 38.87 17.23
CA SER A 56 -24.98 39.03 17.10
C SER A 56 -25.50 40.23 17.90
N THR A 57 -26.63 40.77 17.45
CA THR A 57 -27.35 41.90 18.05
C THR A 57 -28.69 41.50 18.69
N ASP A 58 -29.10 40.25 18.51
CA ASP A 58 -30.31 39.65 19.11
C ASP A 58 -29.96 38.81 20.36
N GLY A 59 -30.89 37.95 20.82
CA GLY A 59 -30.69 37.06 21.96
C GLY A 59 -29.84 35.82 21.70
N THR A 60 -29.11 35.72 20.58
CA THR A 60 -28.32 34.52 20.21
C THR A 60 -27.38 34.04 21.32
N TRP A 61 -26.62 34.96 21.94
CA TRP A 61 -25.70 34.58 23.03
C TRP A 61 -26.43 33.99 24.23
N ALA A 62 -27.56 34.59 24.62
CA ALA A 62 -28.37 34.09 25.71
C ALA A 62 -28.99 32.72 25.40
N ALA A 63 -29.31 32.44 24.12
CA ALA A 63 -29.75 31.12 23.69
C ALA A 63 -28.63 30.08 23.78
N ILE A 64 -27.38 30.44 23.44
CA ILE A 64 -26.21 29.57 23.59
C ILE A 64 -25.95 29.27 25.07
N GLU A 65 -26.02 30.28 25.95
CA GLU A 65 -25.85 30.09 27.41
C GLU A 65 -26.90 29.14 27.98
N ARG A 66 -28.18 29.30 27.63
CA ARG A 66 -29.25 28.36 28.04
C ARG A 66 -29.00 26.94 27.54
N CYS A 67 -28.58 26.80 26.28
CA CYS A 67 -28.27 25.49 25.70
C CYS A 67 -27.09 24.80 26.43
N HIS A 68 -26.08 25.57 26.85
CA HIS A 68 -24.98 25.08 27.68
C HIS A 68 -25.44 24.66 29.08
N GLU A 69 -26.32 25.44 29.72
CA GLU A 69 -26.89 25.08 31.02
C GLU A 69 -27.69 23.75 30.97
N GLU A 70 -28.41 23.52 29.87
CA GLU A 70 -29.23 22.31 29.68
C GLU A 70 -28.42 21.08 29.28
N SER A 71 -27.41 21.25 28.42
CA SER A 71 -26.65 20.13 27.82
C SER A 71 -25.25 19.90 28.42
N GLY A 72 -24.83 20.76 29.37
CA GLY A 72 -23.55 20.69 30.05
C GLY A 72 -22.35 20.77 29.09
N ASP A 73 -21.35 19.92 29.33
CA ASP A 73 -20.09 19.89 28.56
C ASP A 73 -20.28 19.49 27.08
N ARG A 74 -21.47 19.04 26.66
CA ARG A 74 -21.77 18.78 25.25
C ARG A 74 -21.92 20.05 24.42
N VAL A 75 -22.06 21.22 25.05
CA VAL A 75 -22.22 22.51 24.35
C VAL A 75 -21.15 23.48 24.85
N ALA A 76 -20.47 24.16 23.93
CA ALA A 76 -19.53 25.23 24.21
C ALA A 76 -19.88 26.49 23.40
N GLY A 77 -19.58 27.66 23.97
CA GLY A 77 -19.84 28.96 23.35
C GLY A 77 -18.58 29.80 23.19
N VAL A 78 -18.36 30.37 22.01
CA VAL A 78 -17.30 31.35 21.74
C VAL A 78 -17.93 32.67 21.28
N LYS A 79 -17.61 33.77 21.96
CA LYS A 79 -18.19 35.10 21.67
C LYS A 79 -17.20 36.03 21.00
N HIS A 80 -17.54 36.54 19.82
CA HIS A 80 -16.81 37.63 19.18
C HIS A 80 -17.37 38.99 19.59
N LYS A 81 -16.48 39.99 19.73
CA LYS A 81 -16.88 41.37 20.04
C LYS A 81 -17.61 42.07 18.89
N ARG A 82 -17.38 41.62 17.65
CA ARG A 82 -17.95 42.18 16.42
C ARG A 82 -17.95 41.10 15.33
N ASN A 83 -18.81 41.27 14.35
CA ASN A 83 -18.83 40.43 13.15
C ASN A 83 -17.49 40.44 12.43
N SER A 84 -16.86 39.27 12.41
CA SER A 84 -15.53 39.01 11.86
C SER A 84 -15.58 38.08 10.64
N GLY A 85 -16.78 37.57 10.30
CA GLY A 85 -17.07 36.74 9.16
C GLY A 85 -16.92 35.25 9.44
N ILE A 86 -17.60 34.44 8.62
CA ILE A 86 -17.65 32.97 8.77
C ILE A 86 -16.28 32.29 8.91
N PRO A 87 -15.17 32.70 8.23
CA PRO A 87 -13.90 32.01 8.40
C PRO A 87 -13.26 32.26 9.77
N ALA A 88 -13.48 33.45 10.36
CA ALA A 88 -13.00 33.75 11.72
C ALA A 88 -13.81 32.98 12.77
N ALA A 89 -15.12 32.82 12.52
CA ALA A 89 -15.97 31.98 13.37
C ALA A 89 -15.55 30.50 13.29
N TRP A 90 -15.31 29.97 12.09
CA TRP A 90 -14.76 28.61 11.93
C TRP A 90 -13.43 28.44 12.64
N GLN A 91 -12.48 29.38 12.50
CA GLN A 91 -11.19 29.27 13.18
C GLN A 91 -11.35 29.22 14.70
N SER A 92 -12.12 30.15 15.28
CA SER A 92 -12.31 30.20 16.73
C SER A 92 -13.07 28.99 17.26
N GLY A 93 -14.00 28.45 16.46
CA GLY A 93 -14.70 27.21 16.78
C GLY A 93 -13.81 25.97 16.67
N VAL A 94 -12.93 25.89 15.66
CA VAL A 94 -11.91 24.83 15.57
C VAL A 94 -10.96 24.91 16.76
N ASP A 95 -10.49 26.10 17.13
CA ASP A 95 -9.57 26.28 18.27
C ASP A 95 -10.21 25.84 19.61
N ALA A 96 -11.54 25.89 19.71
CA ALA A 96 -12.30 25.46 20.89
C ALA A 96 -12.82 24.01 20.82
N ALA A 97 -12.79 23.37 19.65
CA ALA A 97 -13.27 22.02 19.43
C ALA A 97 -12.31 20.97 20.02
N LYS A 98 -12.86 20.01 20.75
CA LYS A 98 -12.13 18.92 21.43
C LYS A 98 -12.23 17.57 20.71
N GLY A 99 -13.11 17.45 19.73
CA GLY A 99 -13.48 16.22 19.07
C GLY A 99 -12.42 15.70 18.11
N ARG A 100 -12.35 14.37 17.95
CA ARG A 100 -11.43 13.72 17.01
C ARG A 100 -11.70 14.15 15.56
N TYR A 101 -12.97 14.31 15.23
CA TYR A 101 -13.45 14.86 13.97
C TYR A 101 -14.12 16.20 14.22
N THR A 102 -14.05 17.08 13.22
CA THR A 102 -14.71 18.38 13.29
C THR A 102 -15.60 18.54 12.07
N CYS A 103 -16.81 19.04 12.30
CA CYS A 103 -17.80 19.33 11.28
C CYS A 103 -18.18 20.80 11.33
N PHE A 104 -18.24 21.45 10.18
CA PHE A 104 -18.81 22.79 10.04
C PHE A 104 -20.26 22.66 9.64
N LEU A 105 -21.17 23.24 10.41
CA LEU A 105 -22.61 23.27 10.13
C LEU A 105 -23.13 24.69 10.30
N ASP A 106 -23.93 25.17 9.36
CA ASP A 106 -24.56 26.49 9.47
C ASP A 106 -25.73 26.44 10.46
N ALA A 107 -25.94 27.50 11.24
CA ALA A 107 -26.96 27.54 12.29
C ALA A 107 -28.41 27.54 11.78
N ASP A 108 -28.64 27.74 10.48
CA ASP A 108 -29.97 28.06 9.94
C ASP A 108 -30.85 26.85 9.58
N LEU A 109 -30.37 25.65 9.92
CA LEU A 109 -31.04 24.35 9.71
C LEU A 109 -31.39 24.04 8.25
N GLN A 110 -30.77 24.72 7.28
CA GLN A 110 -30.95 24.37 5.88
C GLN A 110 -30.29 23.02 5.54
N HIS A 111 -29.14 22.74 6.15
CA HIS A 111 -28.59 21.40 6.21
C HIS A 111 -29.12 20.70 7.47
N PRO A 112 -29.83 19.56 7.33
CA PRO A 112 -30.33 18.82 8.48
C PRO A 112 -29.15 18.32 9.36
N PRO A 113 -29.18 18.53 10.70
CA PRO A 113 -28.12 18.06 11.58
C PRO A 113 -27.89 16.54 11.52
N GLU A 114 -28.91 15.76 11.17
CA GLU A 114 -28.87 14.31 11.02
C GLU A 114 -27.82 13.87 9.96
N GLU A 115 -27.59 14.70 8.95
CA GLU A 115 -26.62 14.42 7.88
C GLU A 115 -25.16 14.43 8.36
N VAL A 116 -24.88 14.95 9.56
CA VAL A 116 -23.54 14.85 10.19
C VAL A 116 -23.14 13.38 10.33
N VAL A 117 -24.08 12.50 10.69
CA VAL A 117 -23.84 11.05 10.80
C VAL A 117 -23.54 10.44 9.42
N THR A 118 -24.26 10.85 8.38
CA THR A 118 -24.03 10.43 6.99
C THR A 118 -22.62 10.80 6.53
N LEU A 119 -22.19 12.05 6.77
CA LEU A 119 -20.87 12.54 6.44
C LEU A 119 -19.77 11.77 7.19
N TYR A 120 -19.96 11.52 8.49
CA TYR A 120 -19.03 10.77 9.32
C TYR A 120 -18.84 9.33 8.81
N ARG A 121 -19.94 8.60 8.60
CA ARG A 121 -19.90 7.22 8.07
C ARG A 121 -19.25 7.17 6.68
N SER A 122 -19.54 8.14 5.82
CA SER A 122 -18.94 8.25 4.49
C SER A 122 -17.43 8.52 4.54
N LEU A 123 -16.97 9.31 5.52
CA LEU A 123 -15.56 9.58 5.73
C LEU A 123 -14.82 8.30 6.17
N LEU A 124 -15.40 7.50 7.06
CA LEU A 124 -14.79 6.26 7.54
C LEU A 124 -14.74 5.16 6.47
N ARG A 125 -15.78 5.08 5.62
CA ARG A 125 -15.89 4.07 4.55
C ARG A 125 -15.10 4.42 3.29
N SER A 126 -14.60 5.65 3.17
CA SER A 126 -13.85 6.11 2.00
C SER A 126 -12.38 6.38 2.33
N ARG A 127 -11.57 6.57 1.28
CA ARG A 127 -10.20 7.08 1.41
C ARG A 127 -10.13 8.61 1.49
N ALA A 128 -11.27 9.29 1.66
CA ALA A 128 -11.30 10.73 1.72
C ALA A 128 -10.68 11.25 3.01
N ASP A 129 -10.06 12.42 2.93
CA ASP A 129 -9.59 13.16 4.09
C ASP A 129 -10.66 14.12 4.60
N MET A 130 -11.58 14.51 3.72
CA MET A 130 -12.63 15.47 3.97
C MET A 130 -13.87 15.06 3.19
N VAL A 131 -15.03 15.09 3.82
CA VAL A 131 -16.33 14.90 3.18
C VAL A 131 -17.04 16.24 3.15
N GLN A 132 -17.64 16.58 2.01
CA GLN A 132 -18.45 17.79 1.84
C GLN A 132 -19.87 17.40 1.49
N GLY A 133 -20.84 17.87 2.27
CA GLY A 133 -22.24 17.77 1.95
C GLY A 133 -22.59 18.67 0.77
N THR A 134 -23.16 18.13 -0.30
CA THR A 134 -23.64 18.89 -1.46
C THR A 134 -25.15 18.97 -1.42
N ARG A 135 -25.69 20.08 -1.92
CA ARG A 135 -27.14 20.34 -1.83
C ARG A 135 -27.87 19.53 -2.91
N SER A 136 -28.82 18.70 -2.48
CA SER A 136 -29.58 17.85 -3.38
C SER A 136 -30.36 18.64 -4.43
N SER A 137 -30.69 17.95 -5.52
CA SER A 137 -31.47 18.54 -6.61
C SER A 137 -33.00 18.52 -6.38
N ILE A 138 -33.47 17.79 -5.37
CA ILE A 138 -34.88 17.40 -5.18
C ILE A 138 -35.77 18.59 -4.76
N GLU A 139 -35.31 19.46 -3.86
CA GLU A 139 -36.11 20.60 -3.34
C GLU A 139 -35.66 21.97 -3.86
N ARG A 140 -34.78 22.00 -4.86
CA ARG A 140 -34.08 23.23 -5.27
C ARG A 140 -34.96 24.08 -6.21
N LEU A 141 -35.50 25.19 -5.72
CA LEU A 141 -36.18 26.20 -6.55
C LEU A 141 -35.26 26.69 -7.69
N ARG A 142 -35.70 26.55 -8.95
CA ARG A 142 -34.99 27.05 -10.14
C ARG A 142 -35.00 28.57 -10.15
N ASP A 143 -33.88 29.19 -9.76
CA ASP A 143 -33.68 30.64 -9.80
C ASP A 143 -32.37 31.00 -10.54
N SER A 144 -32.27 32.25 -11.01
CA SER A 144 -31.10 32.94 -11.57
C SER A 144 -29.80 32.70 -10.80
N ARG A 145 -29.88 32.44 -9.49
CA ARG A 145 -28.78 32.02 -8.61
C ARG A 145 -28.04 30.77 -9.11
N MET A 146 -28.71 29.87 -9.84
CA MET A 146 -28.15 28.62 -10.33
C MET A 146 -27.14 28.82 -11.47
N LEU A 147 -27.40 29.77 -12.39
CA LEU A 147 -26.53 30.02 -13.53
C LEU A 147 -25.16 30.52 -13.08
N PHE A 148 -25.13 31.51 -12.18
CA PHE A 148 -23.89 32.05 -11.63
C PHE A 148 -23.11 31.04 -10.80
N SER A 149 -23.80 30.18 -10.04
CA SER A 149 -23.14 29.11 -9.28
C SER A 149 -22.49 28.06 -10.20
N ARG A 150 -23.14 27.71 -11.32
CA ARG A 150 -22.57 26.79 -12.32
C ARG A 150 -21.35 27.38 -13.02
N VAL A 151 -21.39 28.67 -13.36
CA VAL A 151 -20.24 29.37 -13.97
C VAL A 151 -19.07 29.42 -13.00
N LEU A 152 -19.30 29.78 -11.73
CA LEU A 152 -18.24 29.81 -10.72
C LEU A 152 -17.66 28.41 -10.48
N ASN A 153 -18.51 27.37 -10.35
CA ASN A 153 -18.06 25.99 -10.21
C ASN A 153 -17.23 25.55 -11.43
N LEU A 154 -17.65 25.90 -12.64
CA LEU A 154 -16.89 25.60 -13.86
C LEU A 154 -15.51 26.28 -13.84
N LEU A 155 -15.43 27.55 -13.46
CA LEU A 155 -14.17 28.28 -13.36
C LEU A 155 -13.24 27.67 -12.32
N LEU A 156 -13.76 27.32 -11.12
CA LEU A 156 -12.99 26.64 -10.08
C LEU A 156 -12.53 25.25 -10.54
N ASN A 157 -13.41 24.50 -11.21
CA ASN A 157 -13.11 23.17 -11.73
C ASN A 157 -12.03 23.22 -12.83
N ILE A 158 -12.02 24.24 -13.69
CA ILE A 158 -10.99 24.40 -14.71
C ILE A 158 -9.66 24.83 -14.06
N ALA A 159 -9.68 25.85 -13.20
CA ALA A 159 -8.47 26.43 -12.62
C ALA A 159 -7.79 25.50 -11.60
N PHE A 160 -8.57 24.85 -10.75
CA PHE A 160 -8.06 24.04 -9.63
C PHE A 160 -8.27 22.53 -9.84
N ARG A 161 -8.93 22.09 -10.91
CA ARG A 161 -9.23 20.67 -11.20
C ARG A 161 -9.95 19.97 -10.07
N THR A 162 -10.84 20.70 -9.39
CA THR A 162 -11.64 20.21 -8.27
C THR A 162 -12.74 19.26 -8.71
N TRP A 163 -13.33 19.47 -9.88
CA TRP A 163 -14.51 18.72 -10.36
C TRP A 163 -15.65 18.62 -9.32
N ALA A 164 -15.75 19.63 -8.45
CA ALA A 164 -16.78 19.74 -7.43
C ALA A 164 -18.10 20.13 -8.08
N THR A 165 -19.19 19.51 -7.62
CA THR A 165 -20.56 19.79 -8.04
C THR A 165 -21.14 20.98 -7.30
N ASP A 166 -20.77 21.17 -6.02
CA ASP A 166 -21.21 22.30 -5.21
C ASP A 166 -20.10 22.83 -4.30
N SER A 167 -19.42 23.91 -4.70
CA SER A 167 -18.31 24.49 -3.92
C SER A 167 -18.74 25.36 -2.73
N LYS A 168 -20.04 25.58 -2.51
CA LYS A 168 -20.53 26.67 -1.64
C LYS A 168 -21.25 26.20 -0.36
N SER A 169 -21.37 24.90 -0.10
CA SER A 169 -22.17 24.45 1.06
C SER A 169 -21.54 24.83 2.39
N GLY A 170 -20.22 24.81 2.52
CA GLY A 170 -19.54 24.97 3.83
C GLY A 170 -19.80 23.83 4.81
N PHE A 171 -20.78 22.97 4.54
CA PHE A 171 -21.06 21.75 5.28
C PHE A 171 -19.98 20.71 5.01
N VAL A 172 -19.02 20.62 5.91
CA VAL A 172 -17.79 19.86 5.72
C VAL A 172 -17.48 19.10 7.01
N LEU A 173 -17.07 17.84 6.89
CA LEU A 173 -16.58 17.01 7.99
C LEU A 173 -15.21 16.43 7.63
N ALA A 174 -14.25 16.59 8.54
CA ALA A 174 -12.92 16.00 8.40
C ALA A 174 -12.31 15.71 9.78
N PRO A 175 -11.21 14.96 9.88
CA PRO A 175 -10.42 14.90 11.12
C PRO A 175 -10.03 16.32 11.55
N HIS A 176 -10.05 16.61 12.84
CA HIS A 176 -9.86 17.96 13.37
C HIS A 176 -8.67 18.71 12.75
N ARG A 177 -7.49 18.07 12.75
CA ARG A 177 -6.25 18.60 12.17
C ARG A 177 -6.33 18.95 10.68
N VAL A 178 -7.22 18.29 9.92
CA VAL A 178 -7.41 18.57 8.50
C VAL A 178 -8.12 19.90 8.33
N LEU A 179 -9.13 20.21 9.15
CA LEU A 179 -9.79 21.51 9.11
C LEU A 179 -8.88 22.61 9.64
N GLU A 180 -8.11 22.35 10.70
CA GLU A 180 -7.07 23.27 11.19
C GLU A 180 -6.05 23.60 10.08
N ASP A 181 -5.53 22.58 9.38
CA ASP A 181 -4.66 22.83 8.24
C ASP A 181 -5.42 23.55 7.14
N VAL A 182 -6.60 23.11 6.69
CA VAL A 182 -7.36 23.78 5.61
C VAL A 182 -7.60 25.26 5.89
N LEU A 183 -7.84 25.65 7.14
CA LEU A 183 -8.02 27.03 7.58
C LEU A 183 -6.70 27.83 7.71
N SER A 184 -5.53 27.17 7.75
CA SER A 184 -4.21 27.85 7.77
C SER A 184 -3.81 28.42 6.40
N TYR A 185 -4.54 29.42 5.93
CA TYR A 185 -4.25 30.20 4.72
C TYR A 185 -3.78 31.62 5.08
N ARG A 186 -3.06 32.27 4.16
CA ARG A 186 -2.44 33.60 4.30
C ARG A 186 -3.33 34.71 3.75
N GLY A 187 -4.08 34.44 2.68
CA GLY A 187 -4.91 35.43 2.01
C GLY A 187 -6.09 35.89 2.88
N ARG A 188 -6.49 37.16 2.76
CA ARG A 188 -7.79 37.60 3.26
C ARG A 188 -8.83 37.37 2.17
N TYR A 189 -9.75 36.45 2.43
CA TYR A 189 -10.84 36.08 1.54
C TYR A 189 -12.15 36.70 2.02
N ARG A 190 -12.97 37.19 1.09
CA ARG A 190 -14.32 37.68 1.37
C ARG A 190 -15.31 36.52 1.54
N TYR A 191 -15.11 35.44 0.77
CA TYR A 191 -15.97 34.24 0.80
C TYR A 191 -15.15 32.94 0.78
N PHE A 192 -14.40 32.67 1.86
CA PHE A 192 -13.53 31.49 1.93
C PHE A 192 -14.27 30.15 1.82
N GLN A 193 -15.55 30.09 2.23
CA GLN A 193 -16.42 28.90 2.09
C GLN A 193 -16.41 28.33 0.67
N THR A 194 -16.33 29.18 -0.36
CA THR A 194 -16.26 28.76 -1.78
C THR A 194 -14.94 28.05 -2.12
N PHE A 195 -13.89 28.33 -1.36
CA PHE A 195 -12.53 27.83 -1.59
C PHE A 195 -12.14 26.73 -0.62
N ILE A 196 -12.99 26.28 0.31
CA ILE A 196 -12.61 25.26 1.30
C ILE A 196 -12.15 23.95 0.64
N SER A 197 -12.91 23.44 -0.33
CA SER A 197 -12.54 22.28 -1.15
C SER A 197 -11.32 22.53 -2.04
N VAL A 198 -11.10 23.78 -2.46
CA VAL A 198 -9.90 24.17 -3.23
C VAL A 198 -8.67 24.15 -2.34
N ALA A 199 -8.76 24.74 -1.15
CA ALA A 199 -7.71 24.78 -0.15
C ALA A 199 -7.35 23.35 0.28
N ALA A 200 -8.36 22.52 0.57
CA ALA A 200 -8.21 21.10 0.83
C ALA A 200 -7.39 20.42 -0.28
N LYS A 201 -7.86 20.46 -1.54
CA LYS A 201 -7.14 19.83 -2.67
C LYS A 201 -5.76 20.43 -2.95
N SER A 202 -5.55 21.72 -2.69
CA SER A 202 -4.25 22.38 -2.90
C SER A 202 -3.19 21.94 -1.90
N LYS A 203 -3.62 21.64 -0.66
CA LYS A 203 -2.81 21.06 0.41
C LYS A 203 -2.69 19.56 0.28
N GLY A 204 -3.64 19.00 -0.44
CA GLY A 204 -3.64 17.67 -0.97
C GLY A 204 -4.87 16.85 -0.55
N TYR A 205 -5.65 17.27 0.40
CA TYR A 205 -6.73 16.44 0.92
C TYR A 205 -7.66 15.90 -0.18
N GLU A 206 -7.96 14.61 -0.14
CA GLU A 206 -8.96 13.99 -0.99
C GLU A 206 -10.34 14.33 -0.45
N VAL A 207 -11.16 14.94 -1.30
CA VAL A 207 -12.49 15.41 -0.94
C VAL A 207 -13.54 14.52 -1.61
N LEU A 208 -14.41 13.92 -0.81
CA LEU A 208 -15.60 13.21 -1.25
C LEU A 208 -16.82 14.14 -1.14
N GLU A 209 -17.64 14.19 -2.18
CA GLU A 209 -18.94 14.86 -2.14
C GLU A 209 -20.03 13.85 -1.80
N VAL A 210 -20.85 14.16 -0.80
CA VAL A 210 -22.03 13.38 -0.41
C VAL A 210 -23.25 14.26 -0.61
N GLU A 211 -24.22 13.79 -1.40
CA GLU A 211 -25.46 14.52 -1.60
C GLU A 211 -26.29 14.48 -0.31
N THR A 212 -26.73 15.65 0.15
CA THR A 212 -27.48 15.86 1.40
C THR A 212 -28.74 16.67 1.11
N LEU A 213 -29.78 16.48 1.91
CA LEU A 213 -30.99 17.30 1.81
C LEU A 213 -30.68 18.78 2.07
N PHE A 214 -31.41 19.67 1.41
CA PHE A 214 -31.26 21.12 1.58
C PHE A 214 -32.63 21.80 1.67
N GLN A 215 -33.00 22.16 2.88
CA GLN A 215 -34.33 22.66 3.24
C GLN A 215 -34.42 24.19 3.18
N SER A 216 -35.64 24.72 3.25
CA SER A 216 -35.86 26.13 3.57
C SER A 216 -35.41 26.42 4.99
N ARG A 217 -34.79 27.60 5.19
CA ARG A 217 -34.35 28.09 6.51
C ARG A 217 -35.50 28.00 7.52
N TYR A 218 -35.20 27.48 8.72
CA TYR A 218 -36.18 27.30 9.79
C TYR A 218 -36.68 28.64 10.35
N ALA A 219 -35.77 29.56 10.68
CA ALA A 219 -36.09 30.93 11.09
C ALA A 219 -35.04 31.96 10.62
N GLY A 220 -35.45 33.23 10.48
CA GLY A 220 -34.58 34.37 10.11
C GLY A 220 -34.55 34.73 8.61
N THR A 221 -33.88 35.83 8.26
CA THR A 221 -33.76 36.31 6.87
C THR A 221 -32.36 36.10 6.31
N SER A 222 -32.26 35.58 5.08
CA SER A 222 -30.96 35.41 4.43
C SER A 222 -30.30 36.76 4.09
N PHE A 223 -29.04 36.94 4.50
CA PHE A 223 -28.18 38.04 4.04
C PHE A 223 -28.10 38.15 2.50
N LEU A 224 -28.42 37.07 1.77
CA LEU A 224 -28.35 36.98 0.31
C LEU A 224 -29.63 37.44 -0.41
N SER A 225 -30.73 37.73 0.30
CA SER A 225 -31.97 38.17 -0.33
C SER A 225 -31.77 39.48 -1.12
N GLY A 226 -31.86 39.42 -2.45
CA GLY A 226 -31.71 40.58 -3.35
C GLY A 226 -30.27 40.93 -3.77
N LYS A 227 -29.22 40.28 -3.23
CA LYS A 227 -27.79 40.60 -3.49
C LYS A 227 -26.92 39.40 -3.91
N ALA A 228 -27.51 38.27 -4.29
CA ALA A 228 -26.79 37.03 -4.62
C ALA A 228 -25.72 37.17 -5.73
N TRP A 229 -25.90 38.10 -6.67
CA TRP A 229 -24.92 38.40 -7.72
C TRP A 229 -23.67 39.12 -7.20
N TRP A 230 -23.81 40.01 -6.20
CA TRP A 230 -22.69 40.70 -5.55
C TRP A 230 -21.78 39.75 -4.77
N VAL A 231 -22.35 38.71 -4.14
CA VAL A 231 -21.58 37.67 -3.45
C VAL A 231 -20.76 36.82 -4.42
N SER A 232 -21.37 36.46 -5.55
CA SER A 232 -20.67 35.71 -6.61
C SER A 232 -19.56 36.55 -7.26
N LEU A 233 -19.75 37.87 -7.43
CA LEU A 233 -18.68 38.80 -7.86
C LEU A 233 -17.58 38.96 -6.81
N GLY A 234 -17.94 38.98 -5.52
CA GLY A 234 -16.97 38.99 -4.42
C GLY A 234 -16.05 37.78 -4.44
N ALA A 235 -16.61 36.58 -4.67
CA ALA A 235 -15.84 35.35 -4.84
C ALA A 235 -14.94 35.38 -6.10
N LEU A 236 -15.40 36.01 -7.19
CA LEU A 236 -14.56 36.24 -8.38
C LEU A 236 -13.39 37.19 -8.11
N ALA A 237 -13.56 38.19 -7.24
CA ALA A 237 -12.49 39.09 -6.84
C ALA A 237 -11.41 38.39 -5.98
N ASP A 238 -11.78 37.33 -5.27
CA ASP A 238 -10.84 36.48 -4.52
C ASP A 238 -10.11 35.45 -5.41
N PHE A 239 -10.58 35.22 -6.63
CA PHE A 239 -10.06 34.20 -7.54
C PHE A 239 -8.59 34.37 -7.91
N PRO A 240 -8.07 35.58 -8.26
CA PRO A 240 -6.64 35.76 -8.53
C PRO A 240 -5.77 35.44 -7.32
N ARG A 241 -6.23 35.77 -6.09
CA ARG A 241 -5.51 35.46 -4.85
C ARG A 241 -5.50 33.95 -4.61
N ALA A 242 -6.65 33.29 -4.76
CA ALA A 242 -6.75 31.83 -4.71
C ALA A 242 -5.83 31.17 -5.74
N LEU A 243 -5.66 31.73 -6.94
CA LEU A 243 -4.77 31.17 -7.95
C LEU A 243 -3.28 31.29 -7.56
N ILE A 244 -2.88 32.38 -6.91
CA ILE A 244 -1.51 32.56 -6.40
C ILE A 244 -1.25 31.63 -5.21
N GLU A 245 -2.21 31.55 -4.30
CA GLU A 245 -2.08 30.82 -3.03
C GLU A 245 -2.27 29.31 -3.18
N PHE A 246 -3.30 28.89 -3.89
CA PHE A 246 -3.70 27.48 -4.08
C PHE A 246 -3.36 26.92 -5.47
N GLY A 247 -2.97 27.75 -6.44
CA GLY A 247 -2.62 27.28 -7.79
C GLY A 247 -1.30 26.49 -7.85
N ARG A 248 -0.45 26.59 -6.81
CA ARG A 248 0.70 25.70 -6.63
C ARG A 248 0.26 24.41 -5.97
N LYS A 249 0.05 23.38 -6.77
CA LYS A 249 -0.30 22.02 -6.30
C LYS A 249 0.71 21.51 -5.27
N ARG A 250 0.25 21.14 -4.07
CA ARG A 250 0.84 20.03 -3.32
C ARG A 250 0.13 18.74 -3.73
N ALA A 251 0.84 17.62 -3.63
CA ALA A 251 0.24 16.32 -3.89
C ALA A 251 -0.81 15.99 -2.83
N PRO A 252 -1.80 15.13 -3.16
CA PRO A 252 -2.85 14.80 -2.24
C PRO A 252 -2.40 14.33 -0.83
N TYR A 253 -3.03 14.70 0.29
CA TYR A 253 -2.74 14.29 1.67
C TYR A 253 -3.35 12.92 1.99
N SER A 254 -4.35 12.46 1.24
CA SER A 254 -4.77 11.05 1.23
C SER A 254 -3.62 10.12 0.83
N ALA A 255 -2.50 10.69 0.37
CA ALA A 255 -1.22 10.04 0.15
C ALA A 255 -0.46 9.62 1.39
N SER A 256 -0.80 10.09 2.59
CA SER A 256 0.04 9.71 3.72
C SER A 256 -0.16 8.24 4.09
N ILE A 257 0.96 7.54 4.26
CA ILE A 257 0.99 6.20 4.83
C ILE A 257 0.58 6.29 6.31
N ALA A 258 0.95 7.38 6.99
CA ALA A 258 0.74 7.56 8.42
C ALA A 258 -0.75 7.56 8.79
N PRO A 259 -1.15 6.89 9.89
CA PRO A 259 -2.53 6.90 10.33
C PRO A 259 -2.96 8.31 10.74
N LYS A 260 -4.28 8.53 10.75
CA LYS A 260 -4.86 9.85 11.10
C LYS A 260 -4.62 10.23 12.56
N SER A 261 -4.29 9.25 13.42
CA SER A 261 -3.86 9.42 14.81
C SER A 261 -2.40 9.87 14.94
N TYR A 262 -1.53 9.44 14.02
CA TYR A 262 -0.08 9.60 14.14
C TYR A 262 0.52 10.18 12.85
N PRO A 263 0.48 11.52 12.67
CA PRO A 263 0.98 12.15 11.44
C PRO A 263 2.50 12.05 11.35
N LEU A 264 3.00 11.83 10.14
CA LEU A 264 4.42 11.98 9.87
C LEU A 264 4.85 13.45 9.95
N PRO A 265 5.95 13.79 10.63
CA PRO A 265 6.53 15.11 10.55
C PRO A 265 6.98 15.41 9.11
N ARG A 266 7.20 16.69 8.79
CA ARG A 266 7.77 17.05 7.48
C ARG A 266 9.20 16.54 7.37
N ALA A 267 9.41 15.45 6.63
CA ALA A 267 10.73 14.93 6.33
C ALA A 267 11.64 16.00 5.70
N ARG A 268 12.90 16.02 6.16
CA ARG A 268 13.98 16.64 5.39
C ARG A 268 14.21 15.81 4.14
N HIS A 269 14.30 16.47 3.00
CA HIS A 269 14.59 15.79 1.74
C HIS A 269 15.95 15.05 1.82
N PRO A 270 16.03 13.76 1.44
CA PRO A 270 17.23 12.94 1.64
C PRO A 270 18.42 13.39 0.79
N TYR A 271 18.14 14.09 -0.32
CA TYR A 271 19.17 14.62 -1.22
C TYR A 271 19.32 16.14 -1.13
N ARG A 272 20.53 16.63 -1.43
CA ARG A 272 20.88 18.05 -1.57
C ARG A 272 21.46 18.34 -2.97
N GLY A 273 21.55 19.62 -3.33
CA GLY A 273 22.21 20.10 -4.54
C GLY A 273 21.69 19.47 -5.85
N ARG A 274 22.61 19.12 -6.76
CA ARG A 274 22.29 18.56 -8.09
C ARG A 274 21.48 17.26 -8.03
N ARG A 275 21.71 16.41 -7.01
CA ARG A 275 20.98 15.14 -6.85
C ARG A 275 19.51 15.38 -6.51
N ARG A 276 19.23 16.35 -5.62
CA ARG A 276 17.85 16.79 -5.35
C ARG A 276 17.17 17.32 -6.60
N LEU A 277 17.85 18.17 -7.37
CA LEU A 277 17.28 18.71 -8.61
C LEU A 277 16.92 17.59 -9.59
N ARG A 278 17.80 16.60 -9.79
CA ARG A 278 17.51 15.43 -10.63
C ARG A 278 16.33 14.60 -10.11
N PHE A 279 16.27 14.35 -8.81
CA PHE A 279 15.17 13.62 -8.18
C PHE A 279 13.83 14.34 -8.38
N GLU A 280 13.76 15.63 -8.10
CA GLU A 280 12.53 16.41 -8.27
C GLU A 280 12.15 16.53 -9.75
N ALA A 281 13.12 16.65 -10.67
CA ALA A 281 12.87 16.65 -12.11
C ALA A 281 12.33 15.30 -12.61
N TYR A 282 12.85 14.18 -12.10
CA TYR A 282 12.33 12.85 -12.40
C TYR A 282 10.87 12.73 -11.99
N PHE A 283 10.55 13.04 -10.74
CA PHE A 283 9.17 12.94 -10.25
C PHE A 283 8.22 13.96 -10.88
N ALA A 284 8.70 15.16 -11.22
CA ALA A 284 7.92 16.13 -11.98
C ALA A 284 7.52 15.60 -13.36
N THR A 285 8.37 14.78 -13.99
CA THR A 285 8.15 14.23 -15.33
C THR A 285 7.57 12.81 -15.33
N THR A 286 7.35 12.17 -14.17
CA THR A 286 6.83 10.79 -14.04
C THR A 286 5.64 10.46 -14.95
N PRO A 287 4.59 11.31 -15.07
CA PRO A 287 3.45 11.00 -15.95
C PRO A 287 3.80 10.82 -17.44
N LEU A 288 4.97 11.31 -17.88
CA LEU A 288 5.42 11.20 -19.28
C LEU A 288 6.07 9.84 -19.57
N HIS A 289 6.73 9.24 -18.60
CA HIS A 289 7.58 8.05 -18.79
C HIS A 289 7.18 6.84 -17.94
N LYS A 290 6.30 7.01 -16.94
CA LYS A 290 5.66 5.89 -16.23
C LYS A 290 4.18 5.80 -16.57
N TRP A 291 3.70 4.58 -16.77
CA TRP A 291 2.28 4.33 -16.98
C TRP A 291 1.59 4.10 -15.63
N LYS A 292 0.44 4.75 -15.40
CA LYS A 292 -0.43 4.65 -14.21
C LYS A 292 0.16 5.09 -12.86
N ILE A 293 1.42 5.52 -12.82
CA ILE A 293 2.09 6.08 -11.64
C ILE A 293 2.09 7.61 -11.73
N THR A 294 1.82 8.30 -10.62
CA THR A 294 1.83 9.76 -10.55
C THR A 294 2.97 10.30 -9.68
N ARG A 295 3.01 11.64 -9.53
CA ARG A 295 3.97 12.34 -8.68
C ARG A 295 3.85 11.95 -7.20
N ARG A 296 2.72 11.37 -6.77
CA ARG A 296 2.47 10.88 -5.40
C ARG A 296 3.53 9.90 -4.90
N THR A 297 4.11 9.10 -5.80
CA THR A 297 5.23 8.20 -5.49
C THR A 297 6.40 8.92 -4.80
N ARG A 298 6.66 10.17 -5.17
CA ARG A 298 7.70 10.99 -4.55
C ARG A 298 7.43 11.17 -3.06
N ASP A 299 6.20 11.50 -2.70
CA ASP A 299 5.81 11.78 -1.32
C ASP A 299 5.77 10.48 -0.52
N LEU A 300 5.21 9.41 -1.09
CA LEU A 300 5.27 8.06 -0.51
C LEU A 300 6.70 7.61 -0.24
N TYR A 301 7.62 7.85 -1.17
CA TYR A 301 9.03 7.54 -0.97
C TYR A 301 9.61 8.29 0.24
N LEU A 302 9.33 9.59 0.37
CA LEU A 302 9.83 10.40 1.49
C LEU A 302 9.20 9.99 2.82
N GLU A 303 7.94 9.59 2.83
CA GLU A 303 7.27 9.06 4.01
C GLU A 303 7.86 7.71 4.42
N LEU A 304 8.07 6.80 3.47
CA LEU A 304 8.72 5.53 3.75
C LEU A 304 10.14 5.68 4.30
N LYS A 305 10.87 6.75 3.93
CA LYS A 305 12.18 7.07 4.54
C LYS A 305 12.07 7.43 6.02
N GLN A 306 10.92 7.91 6.48
CA GLN A 306 10.69 8.22 7.89
C GLN A 306 10.24 6.99 8.67
N THR A 307 9.34 6.18 8.10
CA THR A 307 8.83 4.95 8.74
C THR A 307 9.91 3.88 8.89
N GLU A 308 11.00 3.93 8.12
CA GLU A 308 12.20 3.08 8.29
C GLU A 308 12.76 3.07 9.72
N GLN A 309 12.58 4.16 10.49
CA GLN A 309 13.10 4.33 11.84
C GLN A 309 12.01 4.22 12.92
N TRP A 310 10.79 3.84 12.55
CA TRP A 310 9.70 3.68 13.50
C TRP A 310 9.91 2.45 14.37
N SER A 311 9.41 2.53 15.61
CA SER A 311 9.37 1.38 16.51
C SER A 311 8.40 0.32 15.99
N ARG A 312 8.59 -0.91 16.45
CA ARG A 312 7.70 -2.03 16.13
C ARG A 312 6.23 -1.71 16.41
N GLY A 313 5.91 -1.20 17.60
CA GLY A 313 4.54 -0.85 17.97
C GLY A 313 3.91 0.24 17.09
N ALA A 314 4.70 1.21 16.61
CA ALA A 314 4.19 2.22 15.68
C ALA A 314 3.90 1.66 14.27
N LEU A 315 4.70 0.68 13.83
CA LEU A 315 4.44 -0.05 12.58
C LEU A 315 3.21 -0.95 12.71
N GLU A 316 3.01 -1.61 13.85
CA GLU A 316 1.83 -2.43 14.14
C GLU A 316 0.55 -1.58 14.22
N GLU A 317 0.57 -0.41 14.87
CA GLU A 317 -0.57 0.52 14.88
C GLU A 317 -0.94 0.96 13.45
N LEU A 318 0.09 1.26 12.63
CA LEU A 318 -0.09 1.59 11.22
C LEU A 318 -0.72 0.42 10.45
N GLN A 319 -0.20 -0.80 10.61
CA GLN A 319 -0.73 -2.00 9.97
C GLN A 319 -2.17 -2.23 10.38
N LEU A 320 -2.48 -2.19 11.68
CA LEU A 320 -3.82 -2.40 12.22
C LEU A 320 -4.80 -1.37 11.68
N THR A 321 -4.43 -0.09 11.67
CA THR A 321 -5.28 0.98 11.13
C THR A 321 -5.60 0.75 9.65
N LYS A 322 -4.61 0.33 8.86
CA LYS A 322 -4.82 0.05 7.43
C LYS A 322 -5.60 -1.23 7.21
N LEU A 323 -5.38 -2.24 8.04
CA LEU A 323 -6.08 -3.50 8.01
C LEU A 323 -7.57 -3.30 8.31
N GLN A 324 -7.92 -2.62 9.40
CA GLN A 324 -9.32 -2.34 9.75
C GLN A 324 -10.05 -1.60 8.62
N ARG A 325 -9.39 -0.61 7.99
CA ARG A 325 -9.94 0.09 6.81
C ARG A 325 -10.13 -0.85 5.62
N LEU A 326 -9.16 -1.72 5.35
CA LEU A 326 -9.24 -2.71 4.28
C LEU A 326 -10.39 -3.69 4.52
N LEU A 327 -10.54 -4.21 5.74
CA LEU A 327 -11.57 -5.16 6.12
C LEU A 327 -12.95 -4.53 6.06
N GLN A 328 -13.12 -3.33 6.60
CA GLN A 328 -14.38 -2.59 6.51
C GLN A 328 -14.77 -2.35 5.05
N HIS A 329 -13.81 -1.94 4.22
CA HIS A 329 -14.01 -1.74 2.79
C HIS A 329 -14.37 -3.06 2.08
N ALA A 330 -13.63 -4.14 2.35
CA ALA A 330 -13.85 -5.44 1.76
C ALA A 330 -15.25 -5.98 2.09
N TYR A 331 -15.63 -5.96 3.37
CA TYR A 331 -16.95 -6.37 3.82
C TYR A 331 -18.08 -5.52 3.20
N SER A 332 -17.89 -4.20 3.12
CA SER A 332 -18.93 -3.30 2.60
C SER A 332 -19.10 -3.40 1.07
N HIS A 333 -18.00 -3.56 0.34
CA HIS A 333 -17.93 -3.29 -1.11
C HIS A 333 -17.53 -4.48 -1.97
N VAL A 334 -17.07 -5.61 -1.40
CA VAL A 334 -16.62 -6.79 -2.14
C VAL A 334 -17.50 -8.00 -1.77
N PRO A 335 -18.36 -8.48 -2.68
CA PRO A 335 -19.31 -9.56 -2.38
C PRO A 335 -18.66 -10.80 -1.75
N TYR A 336 -17.53 -11.27 -2.28
CA TYR A 336 -16.82 -12.43 -1.76
C TYR A 336 -16.47 -12.31 -0.27
N TYR A 337 -15.96 -11.15 0.16
CA TYR A 337 -15.54 -10.98 1.54
C TYR A 337 -16.71 -10.77 2.49
N ARG A 338 -17.82 -10.20 2.02
CA ARG A 338 -19.05 -10.15 2.80
C ARG A 338 -19.52 -11.57 3.13
N ASP A 339 -19.71 -12.39 2.09
CA ASP A 339 -20.15 -13.77 2.23
C ASP A 339 -19.19 -14.58 3.11
N ALA A 340 -17.88 -14.47 2.86
CA ALA A 340 -16.86 -15.22 3.60
C ALA A 340 -16.73 -14.79 5.08
N PHE A 341 -17.03 -13.53 5.41
CA PHE A 341 -16.98 -13.02 6.79
C PHE A 341 -18.26 -13.39 7.55
N ASP A 342 -19.42 -13.32 6.87
CA ASP A 342 -20.70 -13.78 7.41
C ASP A 342 -20.68 -15.28 7.68
N GLU A 343 -20.11 -16.09 6.78
CA GLU A 343 -19.93 -17.53 6.96
C GLU A 343 -18.99 -17.88 8.13
N ALA A 344 -17.99 -17.03 8.38
CA ALA A 344 -17.03 -17.20 9.46
C ALA A 344 -17.51 -16.61 10.81
N ASP A 345 -18.64 -15.90 10.84
CA ASP A 345 -19.16 -15.17 12.00
C ASP A 345 -18.12 -14.16 12.56
N VAL A 346 -17.51 -13.37 11.68
CA VAL A 346 -16.51 -12.35 12.06
C VAL A 346 -16.80 -11.02 11.38
N HIS A 347 -17.03 -9.97 12.17
CA HIS A 347 -17.19 -8.62 11.64
C HIS A 347 -15.91 -7.78 11.72
N PRO A 348 -15.68 -6.83 10.78
CA PRO A 348 -14.47 -6.00 10.76
C PRO A 348 -14.21 -5.22 12.06
N GLU A 349 -15.27 -4.84 12.79
CA GLU A 349 -15.19 -4.07 14.04
C GLU A 349 -14.57 -4.87 15.20
N GLU A 350 -14.60 -6.20 15.10
CA GLU A 350 -14.05 -7.11 16.10
C GLU A 350 -12.54 -7.36 15.96
N ILE A 351 -11.94 -6.88 14.87
CA ILE A 351 -10.51 -7.04 14.60
C ILE A 351 -9.76 -5.90 15.28
N THR A 352 -9.16 -6.22 16.44
CA THR A 352 -8.47 -5.25 17.32
C THR A 352 -6.96 -5.42 17.33
N SER A 353 -6.45 -6.49 16.72
CA SER A 353 -5.03 -6.80 16.59
C SER A 353 -4.72 -7.42 15.22
N ILE A 354 -3.43 -7.51 14.86
CA ILE A 354 -3.00 -8.21 13.64
C ILE A 354 -3.25 -9.72 13.76
N ASP A 355 -3.13 -10.29 14.97
CA ASP A 355 -3.35 -11.72 15.21
C ASP A 355 -4.80 -12.15 14.98
N ASP A 356 -5.76 -11.23 15.13
CA ASP A 356 -7.18 -11.49 14.84
C ASP A 356 -7.44 -11.85 13.37
N LEU A 357 -6.49 -11.57 12.45
CA LEU A 357 -6.55 -12.06 11.06
C LEU A 357 -6.81 -13.57 11.00
N ARG A 358 -6.28 -14.35 11.94
CA ARG A 358 -6.41 -15.81 11.96
C ARG A 358 -7.87 -16.29 12.01
N ARG A 359 -8.79 -15.44 12.47
CA ARG A 359 -10.23 -15.69 12.51
C ARG A 359 -10.88 -15.64 11.12
N LEU A 360 -10.24 -14.98 10.15
CA LEU A 360 -10.74 -14.85 8.78
C LEU A 360 -10.30 -16.05 7.91
N PRO A 361 -11.11 -16.48 6.94
CA PRO A 361 -10.77 -17.59 6.06
C PRO A 361 -9.57 -17.25 5.14
N LEU A 362 -8.87 -18.29 4.70
CA LEU A 362 -7.79 -18.17 3.71
C LEU A 362 -8.35 -17.89 2.31
N LEU A 363 -7.61 -17.12 1.51
CA LEU A 363 -7.93 -16.90 0.10
C LEU A 363 -7.00 -17.72 -0.79
N GLU A 364 -7.59 -18.69 -1.47
CA GLU A 364 -6.90 -19.58 -2.40
C GLU A 364 -6.71 -18.95 -3.78
N LYS A 365 -5.63 -19.35 -4.45
CA LYS A 365 -5.34 -18.91 -5.82
C LYS A 365 -6.44 -19.30 -6.81
N ASP A 366 -7.02 -20.48 -6.65
CA ASP A 366 -8.12 -20.97 -7.47
C ASP A 366 -9.42 -20.18 -7.22
N GLN A 367 -9.72 -19.83 -5.96
CA GLN A 367 -10.85 -18.97 -5.65
C GLN A 367 -10.70 -17.61 -6.33
N VAL A 368 -9.51 -17.01 -6.32
CA VAL A 368 -9.26 -15.77 -7.05
C VAL A 368 -9.52 -15.96 -8.54
N ARG A 369 -9.03 -17.03 -9.17
CA ARG A 369 -9.28 -17.30 -10.60
C ARG A 369 -10.77 -17.40 -10.92
N LYS A 370 -11.53 -18.17 -10.14
CA LYS A 370 -12.96 -18.45 -10.38
C LYS A 370 -13.85 -17.25 -10.04
N LYS A 371 -13.54 -16.52 -8.97
CA LYS A 371 -14.39 -15.47 -8.39
C LYS A 371 -13.98 -14.04 -8.77
N LEU A 372 -12.87 -13.85 -9.50
CA LEU A 372 -12.28 -12.52 -9.79
C LEU A 372 -13.31 -11.50 -10.27
N TYR A 373 -13.99 -11.81 -11.38
CA TYR A 373 -14.79 -10.82 -12.12
C TYR A 373 -16.14 -10.52 -11.48
N PHE A 374 -16.72 -11.47 -10.75
CA PHE A 374 -18.09 -11.38 -10.25
C PHE A 374 -18.16 -11.07 -8.75
N HIS A 375 -17.17 -11.50 -7.96
CA HIS A 375 -17.27 -11.41 -6.50
C HIS A 375 -16.08 -10.73 -5.81
N LEU A 376 -14.91 -10.60 -6.46
CA LEU A 376 -13.70 -10.02 -5.82
C LEU A 376 -13.41 -8.55 -6.18
N PHE A 377 -14.09 -7.99 -7.17
CA PHE A 377 -14.01 -6.55 -7.43
C PHE A 377 -14.83 -5.77 -6.40
N ALA A 378 -14.24 -4.72 -5.84
CA ALA A 378 -14.98 -3.77 -5.01
C ALA A 378 -15.87 -2.87 -5.87
N ASP A 379 -17.12 -2.62 -5.52
CA ASP A 379 -18.03 -1.76 -6.31
C ASP A 379 -17.55 -0.30 -6.48
N THR A 380 -16.65 0.20 -5.62
CA THR A 380 -16.08 1.55 -5.69
C THR A 380 -14.92 1.70 -6.68
N HIS A 381 -14.53 0.63 -7.38
CA HIS A 381 -13.33 0.62 -8.24
C HIS A 381 -13.46 1.51 -9.50
N ARG A 382 -12.39 2.25 -9.81
CA ARG A 382 -12.27 3.01 -11.07
C ARG A 382 -11.36 2.27 -12.05
N LYS A 383 -11.94 1.65 -13.09
CA LYS A 383 -11.21 0.87 -14.11
C LYS A 383 -9.98 1.60 -14.70
N ARG A 384 -10.06 2.92 -14.92
CA ARG A 384 -8.94 3.74 -15.43
C ARG A 384 -7.72 3.79 -14.52
N ASP A 385 -7.92 3.53 -13.23
CA ASP A 385 -6.91 3.62 -12.17
C ASP A 385 -6.32 2.25 -11.80
N MET A 386 -6.70 1.17 -12.52
CA MET A 386 -6.27 -0.20 -12.20
C MET A 386 -5.33 -0.77 -13.25
N LEU A 387 -4.29 -1.51 -12.85
CA LEU A 387 -3.42 -2.25 -13.75
C LEU A 387 -3.74 -3.74 -13.71
N ARG A 388 -3.94 -4.35 -14.87
CA ARG A 388 -4.02 -5.80 -14.99
C ARG A 388 -2.63 -6.40 -14.73
N ILE A 389 -2.57 -7.33 -13.78
CA ILE A 389 -1.39 -8.08 -13.41
C ILE A 389 -1.64 -9.52 -13.84
N THR A 390 -0.77 -10.07 -14.68
CA THR A 390 -0.85 -11.45 -15.12
C THR A 390 0.48 -12.14 -14.86
N THR A 391 0.40 -13.38 -14.38
CA THR A 391 1.52 -14.32 -14.25
C THR A 391 1.42 -15.35 -15.35
N SER A 392 2.55 -15.91 -15.76
CA SER A 392 2.59 -16.90 -16.84
C SER A 392 2.02 -18.27 -16.43
N GLY A 393 1.76 -18.49 -15.14
CA GLY A 393 1.44 -19.81 -14.57
C GLY A 393 2.64 -20.77 -14.59
N SER A 394 2.92 -21.47 -13.50
CA SER A 394 3.75 -22.70 -13.51
C SER A 394 2.95 -23.87 -14.10
N THR A 395 1.62 -23.85 -13.92
CA THR A 395 0.65 -24.89 -14.28
C THR A 395 -0.01 -24.68 -15.65
N GLY A 396 0.56 -23.85 -16.54
CA GLY A 396 -0.01 -23.55 -17.86
C GLY A 396 -1.16 -22.53 -17.90
N GLU A 397 -1.96 -22.40 -16.84
CA GLU A 397 -3.03 -21.38 -16.76
C GLU A 397 -2.56 -20.05 -16.14
N PRO A 398 -2.62 -18.91 -16.90
CA PRO A 398 -2.19 -17.61 -16.42
C PRO A 398 -3.06 -17.11 -15.25
N PHE A 399 -2.49 -16.97 -14.06
CA PHE A 399 -3.18 -16.27 -12.97
C PHE A 399 -3.23 -14.76 -13.27
N THR A 400 -4.42 -14.18 -13.17
CA THR A 400 -4.67 -12.74 -13.39
C THR A 400 -5.29 -12.11 -12.15
N THR A 401 -4.81 -10.93 -11.79
CA THR A 401 -5.38 -10.06 -10.76
C THR A 401 -5.23 -8.60 -11.18
N TYR A 402 -5.67 -7.66 -10.34
CA TYR A 402 -5.58 -6.22 -10.62
C TYR A 402 -5.05 -5.46 -9.42
N GLY A 403 -4.17 -4.50 -9.68
CA GLY A 403 -3.68 -3.56 -8.69
C GLY A 403 -4.21 -2.16 -8.92
N ASP A 404 -4.73 -1.50 -7.89
CA ASP A 404 -5.10 -0.09 -7.97
C ASP A 404 -3.86 0.83 -8.08
N ARG A 405 -4.08 2.08 -8.50
CA ARG A 405 -3.00 3.06 -8.70
C ARG A 405 -2.16 3.27 -7.44
N TYR A 406 -2.79 3.34 -6.27
CA TYR A 406 -2.08 3.63 -5.03
C TYR A 406 -1.12 2.50 -4.68
N GLN A 407 -1.57 1.26 -4.80
CA GLN A 407 -0.73 0.08 -4.62
C GLN A 407 0.45 0.07 -5.59
N LEU A 408 0.27 0.45 -6.86
CA LEU A 408 1.38 0.56 -7.82
C LEU A 408 2.40 1.64 -7.44
N GLU A 409 1.94 2.79 -6.95
CA GLU A 409 2.79 3.88 -6.46
C GLU A 409 3.55 3.47 -5.20
N MET A 410 2.89 2.80 -4.25
CA MET A 410 3.50 2.22 -3.04
C MET A 410 4.59 1.19 -3.38
N ARG A 411 4.32 0.25 -4.28
CA ARG A 411 5.31 -0.75 -4.74
C ARG A 411 6.56 -0.09 -5.32
N PHE A 412 6.38 0.97 -6.10
CA PHE A 412 7.50 1.66 -6.73
C PHE A 412 8.30 2.48 -5.71
N ALA A 413 7.64 3.22 -4.83
CA ALA A 413 8.27 3.95 -3.73
C ALA A 413 9.07 3.02 -2.81
N THR A 414 8.48 1.88 -2.43
CA THR A 414 9.10 0.84 -1.61
C THR A 414 10.31 0.21 -2.28
N THR A 415 10.25 -0.05 -3.59
CA THR A 415 11.41 -0.54 -4.34
C THR A 415 12.54 0.49 -4.34
N LEU A 416 12.24 1.76 -4.62
CA LEU A 416 13.27 2.82 -4.62
C LEU A 416 13.93 2.97 -3.25
N ARG A 417 13.14 2.93 -2.18
CA ARG A 417 13.61 2.96 -0.80
C ARG A 417 14.54 1.79 -0.49
N SER A 418 14.11 0.58 -0.79
CA SER A 418 14.83 -0.64 -0.41
C SER A 418 16.14 -0.78 -1.19
N LEU A 419 16.21 -0.27 -2.43
CA LEU A 419 17.48 -0.15 -3.14
C LEU A 419 18.49 0.76 -2.40
N GLU A 420 18.06 1.74 -1.60
CA GLU A 420 18.99 2.56 -0.83
C GLU A 420 19.68 1.80 0.31
N TRP A 421 19.11 0.69 0.77
CA TRP A 421 19.71 -0.16 1.81
C TRP A 421 21.00 -0.80 1.31
N THR A 422 21.14 -0.96 -0.01
CA THR A 422 22.37 -1.47 -0.66
C THR A 422 23.47 -0.41 -0.78
N GLY A 423 23.25 0.81 -0.26
CA GLY A 423 24.14 1.95 -0.45
C GLY A 423 24.04 2.63 -1.82
N TRP A 424 23.11 2.21 -2.69
CA TRP A 424 22.74 2.93 -3.91
C TRP A 424 21.96 4.21 -3.53
N ARG A 425 22.12 5.29 -4.29
CA ARG A 425 21.33 6.51 -4.13
C ARG A 425 20.71 6.90 -5.46
N PHE A 426 19.57 7.58 -5.44
CA PHE A 426 18.85 7.95 -6.66
C PHE A 426 19.76 8.66 -7.68
N GLY A 427 19.86 8.09 -8.88
CA GLY A 427 20.72 8.56 -9.97
C GLY A 427 22.15 8.05 -9.94
N ASP A 428 22.49 7.10 -9.06
CA ASP A 428 23.69 6.28 -9.20
C ASP A 428 23.52 5.27 -10.35
N ARG A 429 24.64 4.89 -10.98
CA ARG A 429 24.60 3.97 -12.13
C ARG A 429 24.15 2.58 -11.68
N GLN A 430 23.11 2.05 -12.31
CA GLN A 430 22.57 0.71 -12.02
C GLN A 430 22.61 -0.14 -13.28
N ALA A 431 23.21 -1.33 -13.22
CA ALA A 431 23.11 -2.32 -14.30
C ALA A 431 22.06 -3.38 -13.92
N ARG A 432 21.04 -3.55 -14.76
CA ARG A 432 19.94 -4.48 -14.54
C ARG A 432 20.01 -5.62 -15.55
N LEU A 433 20.29 -6.83 -15.06
CA LEU A 433 20.32 -8.06 -15.83
C LEU A 433 18.89 -8.58 -15.97
N TRP A 434 18.19 -8.08 -16.99
CA TRP A 434 16.76 -8.32 -17.17
C TRP A 434 16.36 -8.16 -18.64
N HIS A 435 15.33 -8.88 -19.06
CA HIS A 435 14.82 -8.80 -20.42
C HIS A 435 13.73 -7.72 -20.52
N GLN A 436 14.02 -6.59 -21.18
CA GLN A 436 13.22 -5.37 -21.03
C GLN A 436 12.08 -5.23 -22.06
N THR A 437 12.15 -5.80 -23.27
CA THR A 437 11.31 -5.33 -24.40
C THR A 437 10.55 -6.39 -25.19
N LEU A 438 10.56 -7.66 -24.80
CA LEU A 438 9.75 -8.68 -25.49
C LEU A 438 8.25 -8.34 -25.35
N GLY A 439 7.59 -8.07 -26.48
CA GLY A 439 6.16 -7.78 -26.55
C GLY A 439 5.73 -6.34 -26.22
N MET A 440 6.65 -5.38 -26.08
CA MET A 440 6.30 -3.97 -25.83
C MET A 440 6.05 -3.18 -27.12
N SER A 441 5.10 -2.25 -27.09
CA SER A 441 4.84 -1.32 -28.19
C SER A 441 5.95 -0.26 -28.32
N LYS A 442 6.08 0.37 -29.51
CA LYS A 442 7.09 1.42 -29.75
C LYS A 442 7.01 2.57 -28.74
N SER A 443 5.80 2.97 -28.32
CA SER A 443 5.62 4.03 -27.32
C SER A 443 6.03 3.60 -25.91
N GLN A 444 5.82 2.33 -25.54
CA GLN A 444 6.30 1.76 -24.29
C GLN A 444 7.83 1.71 -24.25
N VAL A 445 8.47 1.30 -25.33
CA VAL A 445 9.94 1.28 -25.45
C VAL A 445 10.54 2.68 -25.26
N ILE A 446 9.95 3.71 -25.86
CA ILE A 446 10.42 5.09 -25.69
C ILE A 446 10.31 5.52 -24.22
N ARG A 447 9.16 5.28 -23.58
CA ARG A 447 8.93 5.62 -22.16
C ARG A 447 9.93 4.93 -21.23
N GLU A 448 10.14 3.63 -21.44
CA GLU A 448 11.10 2.83 -20.69
C GLU A 448 12.54 3.31 -20.87
N ARG A 449 12.93 3.70 -22.10
CA ARG A 449 14.25 4.30 -22.35
C ARG A 449 14.41 5.65 -21.66
N THR A 450 13.38 6.49 -21.67
CA THR A 450 13.38 7.77 -20.95
C THR A 450 13.54 7.54 -19.43
N ASP A 451 12.80 6.60 -18.86
CA ASP A 451 12.91 6.21 -17.45
C ASP A 451 14.32 5.70 -17.10
N ALA A 452 14.86 4.80 -17.93
CA ALA A 452 16.20 4.26 -17.79
C ALA A 452 17.27 5.36 -17.80
N TRP A 453 17.11 6.36 -18.68
CA TRP A 453 18.02 7.51 -18.76
C TRP A 453 17.99 8.35 -17.48
N PHE A 454 16.80 8.67 -16.96
CA PHE A 454 16.68 9.41 -15.70
C PHE A 454 17.30 8.67 -14.51
N MET A 455 17.03 7.36 -14.42
CA MET A 455 17.56 6.50 -13.36
C MET A 455 19.03 6.10 -13.58
N ARG A 456 19.62 6.46 -14.73
CA ARG A 456 20.97 6.00 -15.16
C ARG A 456 21.09 4.49 -15.05
N ARG A 457 20.12 3.79 -15.66
CA ARG A 457 20.04 2.34 -15.70
C ARG A 457 20.51 1.80 -17.04
N LEU A 458 21.42 0.83 -16.99
CA LEU A 458 21.82 0.00 -18.11
C LEU A 458 21.03 -1.30 -18.05
N PHE A 459 20.34 -1.67 -19.12
CA PHE A 459 19.71 -2.98 -19.23
C PHE A 459 20.61 -3.93 -20.01
N VAL A 460 20.79 -5.13 -19.47
CA VAL A 460 21.57 -6.22 -20.04
C VAL A 460 20.62 -7.42 -20.21
N PRO A 461 20.43 -7.95 -21.44
CA PRO A 461 19.51 -9.04 -21.69
C PRO A 461 20.06 -10.34 -21.10
N ALA A 462 19.60 -10.68 -19.89
CA ALA A 462 20.04 -11.83 -19.13
C ALA A 462 19.96 -13.20 -19.86
N PHE A 463 18.99 -13.37 -20.76
CA PHE A 463 18.76 -14.64 -21.47
C PHE A 463 19.70 -14.87 -22.65
N GLU A 464 20.51 -13.87 -22.99
CA GLU A 464 21.50 -14.00 -24.05
C GLU A 464 22.88 -14.32 -23.46
N PHE A 465 22.96 -14.74 -22.19
CA PHE A 465 24.23 -15.14 -21.58
C PHE A 465 24.60 -16.55 -22.03
N THR A 466 25.53 -16.63 -22.97
CA THR A 466 26.19 -17.85 -23.42
C THR A 466 27.71 -17.70 -23.26
N PRO A 467 28.49 -18.80 -23.27
CA PRO A 467 29.95 -18.73 -23.22
C PRO A 467 30.56 -17.79 -24.28
N GLU A 468 29.92 -17.64 -25.44
CA GLU A 468 30.40 -16.82 -26.56
C GLU A 468 30.07 -15.32 -26.41
N THR A 469 29.05 -14.98 -25.61
CA THR A 469 28.47 -13.63 -25.52
C THR A 469 28.71 -12.98 -24.16
N ILE A 470 28.98 -13.77 -23.12
CA ILE A 470 29.15 -13.28 -21.74
C ILE A 470 30.25 -12.22 -21.63
N GLU A 471 31.36 -12.38 -22.36
CA GLU A 471 32.47 -11.43 -22.35
C GLU A 471 32.04 -10.05 -22.88
N GLN A 472 31.23 -10.02 -23.95
CA GLN A 472 30.70 -8.76 -24.51
C GLN A 472 29.81 -8.02 -23.49
N TYR A 473 29.00 -8.77 -22.73
CA TYR A 473 28.14 -8.20 -21.70
C TYR A 473 28.92 -7.74 -20.47
N VAL A 474 29.90 -8.51 -20.02
CA VAL A 474 30.85 -8.12 -18.97
C VAL A 474 31.55 -6.81 -19.37
N ASP A 475 32.03 -6.70 -20.60
CA ASP A 475 32.68 -5.50 -21.13
C ASP A 475 31.76 -4.27 -21.10
N ARG A 476 30.49 -4.46 -21.46
CA ARG A 476 29.49 -3.39 -21.43
C ARG A 476 29.21 -2.92 -20.00
N ILE A 477 29.10 -3.85 -19.05
CA ILE A 477 28.92 -3.54 -17.62
C ILE A 477 30.18 -2.83 -17.08
N ARG A 478 31.37 -3.33 -17.42
CA ARG A 478 32.67 -2.75 -17.05
C ARG A 478 32.80 -1.30 -17.49
N ARG A 479 32.48 -0.98 -18.76
CA ARG A 479 32.51 0.39 -19.30
C ARG A 479 31.49 1.30 -18.60
N PHE A 480 30.35 0.73 -18.21
CA PHE A 480 29.31 1.47 -17.51
C PHE A 480 29.67 1.79 -16.06
N LYS A 481 30.50 0.98 -15.39
CA LYS A 481 30.91 1.15 -13.99
C LYS A 481 29.71 1.35 -13.05
N PRO A 482 28.81 0.36 -12.92
CA PRO A 482 27.65 0.46 -12.06
C PRO A 482 28.05 0.52 -10.57
N VAL A 483 27.27 1.26 -9.79
CA VAL A 483 27.29 1.19 -8.32
C VAL A 483 26.51 -0.02 -7.84
N LEU A 484 25.44 -0.39 -8.55
CA LEU A 484 24.54 -1.49 -8.23
C LEU A 484 24.34 -2.38 -9.45
N VAL A 485 24.43 -3.70 -9.27
CA VAL A 485 23.98 -4.67 -10.27
C VAL A 485 22.78 -5.42 -9.71
N ASP A 486 21.65 -5.48 -10.43
CA ASP A 486 20.48 -6.26 -10.01
C ASP A 486 19.97 -7.17 -11.12
N GLY A 487 19.42 -8.33 -10.77
CA GLY A 487 18.97 -9.30 -11.77
C GLY A 487 18.35 -10.56 -11.18
N TYR A 488 18.17 -11.56 -12.03
CA TYR A 488 17.82 -12.91 -11.60
C TYR A 488 19.01 -13.57 -10.90
N ALA A 489 18.75 -14.39 -9.87
CA ALA A 489 19.78 -15.17 -9.17
C ALA A 489 20.67 -15.95 -10.15
N GLU A 490 20.05 -16.60 -11.14
CA GLU A 490 20.74 -17.37 -12.18
C GLU A 490 21.66 -16.49 -13.07
N SER A 491 21.23 -15.28 -13.42
CA SER A 491 22.06 -14.36 -14.22
C SER A 491 23.29 -13.86 -13.46
N LEU A 492 23.15 -13.63 -12.15
CA LEU A 492 24.28 -13.27 -11.30
C LEU A 492 25.21 -14.48 -11.11
N ASN A 493 24.67 -15.69 -11.00
CA ASN A 493 25.44 -16.92 -10.94
C ASN A 493 26.29 -17.15 -12.19
N PHE A 494 25.74 -16.89 -13.39
CA PHE A 494 26.52 -16.97 -14.64
C PHE A 494 27.71 -16.01 -14.64
N LEU A 495 27.52 -14.78 -14.16
CA LEU A 495 28.61 -13.82 -14.05
C LEU A 495 29.66 -14.27 -13.02
N ALA A 496 29.24 -14.80 -11.88
CA ALA A 496 30.16 -15.31 -10.86
C ALA A 496 30.95 -16.53 -11.34
N THR A 497 30.29 -17.44 -12.05
CA THR A 497 30.90 -18.60 -12.70
C THR A 497 31.96 -18.17 -13.72
N TYR A 498 31.66 -17.17 -14.56
CA TYR A 498 32.65 -16.62 -15.48
C TYR A 498 33.91 -16.11 -14.77
N VAL A 499 33.76 -15.45 -13.61
CA VAL A 499 34.91 -14.98 -12.82
C VAL A 499 35.70 -16.15 -12.22
N ARG A 500 35.00 -17.13 -11.64
CA ARG A 500 35.61 -18.35 -11.09
C ARG A 500 36.42 -19.11 -12.14
N ASP A 501 35.91 -19.17 -13.37
CA ASP A 501 36.54 -19.91 -14.48
C ASP A 501 37.71 -19.12 -15.13
N GLY A 502 38.19 -18.04 -14.51
CA GLY A 502 39.36 -17.25 -14.92
C GLY A 502 39.02 -15.97 -15.69
N GLY A 503 37.75 -15.68 -15.91
CA GLY A 503 37.30 -14.44 -16.54
C GLY A 503 37.55 -13.23 -15.65
N ASN A 504 38.10 -12.15 -16.21
CA ASN A 504 38.27 -10.91 -15.45
C ASN A 504 37.01 -10.04 -15.56
N PRO A 505 36.28 -9.73 -14.47
CA PRO A 505 35.13 -8.85 -14.55
C PRO A 505 35.56 -7.40 -14.81
N GLY A 506 36.68 -6.94 -14.26
CA GLY A 506 37.18 -5.57 -14.35
C GLY A 506 36.28 -4.50 -13.70
N PHE A 507 35.31 -4.92 -12.89
CA PHE A 507 34.48 -4.06 -12.05
C PHE A 507 34.08 -4.81 -10.77
N SER A 508 33.84 -4.06 -9.70
CA SER A 508 33.23 -4.56 -8.46
C SER A 508 32.17 -3.53 -8.03
N PRO A 509 30.87 -3.87 -8.13
CA PRO A 509 29.82 -2.94 -7.71
C PRO A 509 29.77 -2.86 -6.18
N ARG A 510 29.20 -1.79 -5.63
CA ARG A 510 29.02 -1.64 -4.18
C ARG A 510 28.10 -2.71 -3.58
N ALA A 511 27.14 -3.16 -4.38
CA ALA A 511 26.21 -4.22 -4.01
C ALA A 511 25.66 -4.90 -5.24
N MET A 512 25.21 -6.14 -5.05
CA MET A 512 24.42 -6.89 -6.03
C MET A 512 23.07 -7.26 -5.44
N VAL A 513 21.99 -7.27 -6.23
CA VAL A 513 20.64 -7.62 -5.77
C VAL A 513 20.07 -8.76 -6.62
N SER A 514 19.79 -9.87 -5.96
CA SER A 514 19.02 -10.99 -6.52
C SER A 514 17.52 -10.73 -6.38
N SER A 515 16.75 -11.25 -7.34
CA SER A 515 15.29 -11.23 -7.29
C SER A 515 14.68 -12.30 -8.18
N ALA A 516 13.39 -12.53 -8.01
CA ALA A 516 12.52 -13.34 -8.87
C ALA A 516 12.83 -14.85 -8.92
N GLN A 517 13.90 -15.34 -8.32
CA GLN A 517 14.16 -16.76 -8.08
C GLN A 517 14.70 -16.90 -6.66
N MET A 518 14.58 -18.11 -6.11
CA MET A 518 15.29 -18.46 -4.88
C MET A 518 16.79 -18.25 -5.09
N LEU A 519 17.46 -17.66 -4.10
CA LEU A 519 18.92 -17.51 -4.08
C LEU A 519 19.51 -18.45 -3.03
N PRO A 520 20.05 -19.61 -3.45
CA PRO A 520 20.74 -20.53 -2.55
C PRO A 520 21.97 -19.87 -1.90
N ASP A 521 22.28 -20.24 -0.66
CA ASP A 521 23.42 -19.67 0.09
C ASP A 521 24.75 -19.89 -0.63
N ASN A 522 24.97 -21.06 -1.24
CA ASN A 522 26.19 -21.31 -2.01
C ASN A 522 26.33 -20.44 -3.26
N VAL A 523 25.22 -20.11 -3.91
CA VAL A 523 25.22 -19.23 -5.09
C VAL A 523 25.49 -17.80 -4.63
N ARG A 524 24.93 -17.39 -3.50
CA ARG A 524 25.22 -16.11 -2.86
C ARG A 524 26.71 -15.99 -2.57
N ASP A 525 27.29 -16.95 -1.84
CA ASP A 525 28.70 -16.92 -1.43
C ASP A 525 29.62 -16.88 -2.66
N LEU A 526 29.33 -17.66 -3.71
CA LEU A 526 30.06 -17.61 -4.99
C LEU A 526 30.02 -16.21 -5.64
N ILE A 527 28.87 -15.54 -5.64
CA ILE A 527 28.73 -14.18 -6.18
C ILE A 527 29.50 -13.17 -5.32
N GLU A 528 29.39 -13.28 -3.99
CA GLU A 528 30.09 -12.39 -3.05
C GLU A 528 31.61 -12.52 -3.18
N GLU A 529 32.13 -13.74 -3.32
CA GLU A 529 33.55 -14.02 -3.58
C GLU A 529 34.00 -13.49 -4.95
N ALA A 530 33.24 -13.75 -6.01
CA ALA A 530 33.59 -13.33 -7.37
C ALA A 530 33.69 -11.81 -7.53
N PHE A 531 32.81 -11.06 -6.87
CA PHE A 531 32.72 -9.60 -7.03
C PHE A 531 33.20 -8.80 -5.81
N GLN A 532 33.59 -9.48 -4.72
CA GLN A 532 34.04 -8.86 -3.46
C GLN A 532 33.03 -7.83 -2.95
N THR A 533 31.75 -8.21 -2.94
CA THR A 533 30.62 -7.32 -2.65
C THR A 533 29.51 -8.06 -1.94
N ARG A 534 28.64 -7.35 -1.22
CA ARG A 534 27.48 -7.97 -0.57
C ARG A 534 26.37 -8.22 -1.58
N VAL A 535 25.78 -9.39 -1.51
CA VAL A 535 24.58 -9.75 -2.26
C VAL A 535 23.36 -9.59 -1.37
N PHE A 536 22.44 -8.75 -1.82
CA PHE A 536 21.13 -8.53 -1.23
C PHE A 536 20.10 -9.38 -1.99
N ASP A 537 19.02 -9.75 -1.32
CA ASP A 537 17.93 -10.49 -1.92
C ASP A 537 16.59 -9.77 -1.76
N LYS A 538 15.80 -9.81 -2.83
CA LYS A 538 14.44 -9.25 -2.90
C LYS A 538 13.45 -10.39 -3.09
N TYR A 539 12.65 -10.63 -2.05
CA TYR A 539 11.51 -11.53 -2.11
C TYR A 539 10.25 -10.79 -2.57
N GLY A 540 9.49 -11.41 -3.47
CA GLY A 540 8.22 -10.88 -3.92
C GLY A 540 7.64 -11.61 -5.14
N SER A 541 6.43 -11.21 -5.52
CA SER A 541 5.65 -11.84 -6.58
C SER A 541 5.17 -10.82 -7.61
N ARG A 542 4.41 -11.24 -8.63
CA ARG A 542 3.80 -10.30 -9.58
C ARG A 542 2.63 -9.56 -8.94
N GLU A 543 1.91 -10.28 -8.08
CA GLU A 543 0.76 -9.86 -7.29
C GLU A 543 1.14 -8.77 -6.29
N PHE A 544 2.38 -8.74 -5.78
CA PHE A 544 2.81 -7.78 -4.73
C PHE A 544 4.11 -7.02 -5.07
N SER A 545 4.81 -7.35 -6.15
CA SER A 545 6.14 -6.83 -6.52
C SER A 545 7.28 -7.18 -5.56
N GLY A 546 7.44 -6.44 -4.46
CA GLY A 546 8.51 -6.67 -3.49
C GLY A 546 7.91 -6.67 -2.10
N ILE A 547 7.85 -7.86 -1.50
CA ILE A 547 7.23 -8.12 -0.20
C ILE A 547 8.24 -7.92 0.91
N ALA A 548 9.45 -8.45 0.73
CA ALA A 548 10.51 -8.39 1.73
C ALA A 548 11.91 -8.24 1.10
N TYR A 549 12.84 -7.63 1.82
CA TYR A 549 14.19 -7.31 1.35
C TYR A 549 15.23 -7.54 2.44
N THR A 550 16.38 -8.12 2.09
CA THR A 550 17.51 -8.24 3.02
C THR A 550 18.17 -6.88 3.29
N CYS A 551 18.81 -6.74 4.45
CA CYS A 551 19.57 -5.54 4.81
C CYS A 551 21.09 -5.74 4.75
N GLU A 552 21.82 -4.67 5.09
CA GLU A 552 23.28 -4.63 5.10
C GLU A 552 23.92 -5.45 6.23
N LEU A 553 23.18 -5.82 7.28
CA LEU A 553 23.70 -6.56 8.45
C LEU A 553 23.12 -7.98 8.62
N SER A 554 21.94 -8.27 8.07
CA SER A 554 21.27 -9.59 8.18
C SER A 554 21.00 -10.21 6.80
N ARG A 555 20.94 -11.55 6.76
CA ARG A 555 20.46 -12.34 5.62
C ARG A 555 18.94 -12.56 5.65
N ASP A 556 18.27 -12.24 6.76
CA ASP A 556 16.80 -12.25 6.84
C ASP A 556 16.21 -11.15 5.97
N HIS A 557 15.00 -11.37 5.49
CA HIS A 557 14.25 -10.41 4.69
C HIS A 557 13.31 -9.61 5.58
N HIS A 558 13.54 -8.31 5.69
CA HIS A 558 12.57 -7.40 6.30
C HIS A 558 11.34 -7.30 5.43
N VAL A 559 10.17 -7.59 5.98
CA VAL A 559 8.86 -7.38 5.36
C VAL A 559 8.57 -5.89 5.27
N MET A 560 7.97 -5.45 4.17
CA MET A 560 7.53 -4.07 4.01
C MET A 560 6.21 -3.87 4.76
N ASP A 561 6.27 -3.81 6.08
CA ASP A 561 5.10 -3.77 6.98
C ASP A 561 4.13 -2.63 6.67
N GLU A 562 4.63 -1.52 6.10
CA GLU A 562 3.76 -0.42 5.68
C GLU A 562 2.80 -0.83 4.55
N SER A 563 3.06 -1.95 3.88
CA SER A 563 2.30 -2.43 2.73
C SER A 563 1.68 -3.81 2.91
N TYR A 564 2.33 -4.70 3.67
CA TYR A 564 1.93 -6.09 3.77
C TYR A 564 1.90 -6.55 5.22
N VAL A 565 0.97 -7.45 5.51
CA VAL A 565 1.08 -8.36 6.65
C VAL A 565 1.44 -9.72 6.06
N VAL A 566 2.49 -10.36 6.62
CA VAL A 566 2.95 -11.68 6.20
C VAL A 566 2.76 -12.64 7.37
N GLU A 567 2.07 -13.75 7.14
CA GLU A 567 1.93 -14.85 8.10
C GLU A 567 2.67 -16.06 7.56
N LEU A 568 3.27 -16.86 8.45
CA LEU A 568 3.85 -18.16 8.14
C LEU A 568 3.05 -19.23 8.86
N LEU A 569 2.42 -20.14 8.11
CA LEU A 569 1.61 -21.22 8.68
C LEU A 569 2.16 -22.60 8.32
N THR A 570 2.09 -23.50 9.28
CA THR A 570 2.33 -24.93 9.12
C THR A 570 1.22 -25.68 9.86
N ASP A 571 0.61 -26.70 9.25
CA ASP A 571 -0.53 -27.43 9.82
C ASP A 571 -1.68 -26.52 10.32
N GLY A 572 -1.95 -25.41 9.62
CA GLY A 572 -2.98 -24.43 10.00
C GLY A 572 -2.66 -23.59 11.26
N ARG A 573 -1.51 -23.81 11.90
CA ARG A 573 -1.01 -22.99 13.02
C ARG A 573 0.17 -22.11 12.59
N PRO A 574 0.47 -21.03 13.33
CA PRO A 574 1.70 -20.28 13.13
C PRO A 574 2.93 -21.16 13.34
N THR A 575 3.97 -20.87 12.57
CA THR A 575 5.29 -21.48 12.70
C THR A 575 6.06 -20.95 13.90
N GLU A 576 6.83 -21.81 14.56
CA GLU A 576 7.84 -21.42 15.55
C GLU A 576 9.15 -20.99 14.87
N PRO A 577 10.03 -20.19 15.52
CA PRO A 577 11.32 -19.81 14.95
C PRO A 577 12.14 -21.02 14.47
N GLY A 578 12.66 -20.96 13.25
CA GLY A 578 13.38 -22.04 12.58
C GLY A 578 12.51 -23.05 11.84
N GLU A 579 11.18 -23.02 12.05
CA GLU A 579 10.23 -23.89 11.35
C GLU A 579 9.91 -23.36 9.94
N VAL A 580 9.69 -24.26 8.98
CA VAL A 580 9.28 -23.90 7.62
C VAL A 580 7.77 -23.75 7.58
N GLY A 581 7.28 -22.64 7.02
CA GLY A 581 5.86 -22.38 6.84
C GLY A 581 5.51 -21.88 5.45
N GLU A 582 4.24 -22.03 5.11
CA GLU A 582 3.63 -21.43 3.94
C GLU A 582 3.39 -19.94 4.16
N ILE A 583 3.78 -19.14 3.17
CA ILE A 583 3.64 -17.69 3.19
C ILE A 583 2.22 -17.28 2.81
N LEU A 584 1.55 -16.60 3.74
CA LEU A 584 0.32 -15.86 3.47
C LEU A 584 0.61 -14.37 3.39
N VAL A 585 -0.11 -13.68 2.51
CA VAL A 585 0.06 -12.23 2.33
C VAL A 585 -1.30 -11.53 2.38
N THR A 586 -1.40 -10.51 3.23
CA THR A 586 -2.48 -9.52 3.20
C THR A 586 -1.93 -8.19 2.67
N ASP A 587 -2.49 -7.69 1.57
CA ASP A 587 -2.08 -6.39 1.00
C ASP A 587 -2.95 -5.24 1.51
N LEU A 588 -2.32 -4.36 2.28
CA LEU A 588 -2.95 -3.22 2.94
C LEU A 588 -3.26 -2.04 2.02
N ASN A 589 -2.88 -2.11 0.73
CA ASN A 589 -2.94 -0.97 -0.18
C ASN A 589 -3.93 -1.12 -1.35
N ASN A 590 -4.37 -2.33 -1.71
CA ASN A 590 -5.22 -2.53 -2.88
C ASN A 590 -6.70 -2.65 -2.52
N PHE A 591 -7.48 -1.61 -2.78
CA PHE A 591 -8.93 -1.61 -2.48
C PHE A 591 -9.75 -2.01 -3.69
N SER A 592 -9.14 -2.17 -4.87
CA SER A 592 -9.87 -2.58 -6.07
C SER A 592 -10.15 -4.07 -6.10
N VAL A 593 -9.15 -4.88 -5.75
CA VAL A 593 -9.22 -6.34 -5.60
C VAL A 593 -8.40 -6.69 -4.35
N PRO A 594 -8.97 -6.55 -3.14
CA PRO A 594 -8.25 -6.86 -1.92
C PRO A 594 -7.80 -8.33 -1.93
N LEU A 595 -6.55 -8.59 -1.57
CA LEU A 595 -6.02 -9.93 -1.33
C LEU A 595 -5.71 -10.02 0.17
N ILE A 596 -6.58 -10.72 0.90
CA ILE A 596 -6.57 -10.84 2.36
C ILE A 596 -6.31 -12.31 2.69
N ARG A 597 -5.29 -12.57 3.53
CA ARG A 597 -4.78 -13.93 3.84
C ARG A 597 -4.61 -14.80 2.60
N TYR A 598 -4.00 -14.22 1.56
CA TYR A 598 -3.82 -14.88 0.28
C TYR A 598 -2.66 -15.87 0.34
N ARG A 599 -2.93 -17.16 0.07
CA ARG A 599 -1.92 -18.21 -0.07
C ARG A 599 -1.13 -18.00 -1.34
N ILE A 600 0.13 -17.58 -1.20
CA ILE A 600 0.96 -17.26 -2.37
C ILE A 600 1.56 -18.52 -3.02
N GLY A 601 1.64 -19.62 -2.28
CA GLY A 601 2.23 -20.90 -2.69
C GLY A 601 3.75 -20.95 -2.59
N ASP A 602 4.35 -20.06 -1.79
CA ASP A 602 5.79 -20.05 -1.48
C ASP A 602 6.02 -20.45 -0.01
N LEU A 603 7.21 -20.99 0.30
CA LEU A 603 7.64 -21.44 1.63
C LEU A 603 8.80 -20.57 2.15
N ALA A 604 8.83 -20.31 3.45
CA ALA A 604 9.97 -19.68 4.11
C ALA A 604 10.18 -20.18 5.53
N VAL A 605 11.40 -20.01 6.03
CA VAL A 605 11.78 -20.29 7.41
C VAL A 605 11.34 -19.12 8.31
N ALA A 606 10.65 -19.42 9.39
CA ALA A 606 10.30 -18.44 10.42
C ALA A 606 11.52 -17.99 11.20
N VAL A 607 11.53 -16.72 11.60
CA VAL A 607 12.61 -16.12 12.37
C VAL A 607 12.07 -15.61 13.71
N ASP A 608 12.94 -15.52 14.71
CA ASP A 608 12.56 -15.01 16.01
C ASP A 608 12.34 -13.49 15.95
N GLU A 609 11.08 -13.08 16.00
CA GLU A 609 10.65 -11.67 15.97
C GLU A 609 10.89 -10.93 17.29
N SER A 610 11.25 -11.62 18.38
CA SER A 610 11.52 -10.98 19.68
C SER A 610 12.82 -10.16 19.67
N GLU A 611 13.76 -10.51 18.80
CA GLU A 611 15.01 -9.78 18.62
C GLU A 611 14.90 -8.72 17.52
N ALA A 612 15.33 -7.50 17.80
CA ALA A 612 15.44 -6.49 16.76
C ALA A 612 16.66 -6.76 15.86
N CYS A 613 16.52 -6.55 14.55
CA CYS A 613 17.65 -6.65 13.64
C CYS A 613 18.71 -5.59 13.98
N ALA A 614 19.98 -6.00 13.97
CA ALA A 614 21.12 -5.12 14.23
C ALA A 614 21.21 -3.90 13.29
N CYS A 615 20.52 -3.93 12.13
CA CYS A 615 20.47 -2.79 11.21
C CYS A 615 19.66 -1.60 11.75
N GLY A 616 18.96 -1.77 12.87
CA GLY A 616 18.16 -0.73 13.53
C GLY A 616 16.77 -0.51 12.91
N ARG A 617 16.35 -1.34 11.95
CA ARG A 617 14.99 -1.33 11.40
C ARG A 617 14.14 -2.33 12.18
N HIS A 618 12.92 -1.94 12.53
CA HIS A 618 11.99 -2.72 13.36
C HIS A 618 10.88 -3.41 12.57
N PHE A 619 11.10 -3.64 11.27
CA PHE A 619 10.17 -4.38 10.42
C PHE A 619 10.13 -5.86 10.82
N SER A 620 8.97 -6.50 10.62
CA SER A 620 8.83 -7.95 10.65
C SER A 620 9.86 -8.58 9.70
N ARG A 621 10.25 -9.81 9.96
CA ARG A 621 11.21 -10.52 9.13
C ARG A 621 10.63 -11.87 8.67
N VAL A 622 11.17 -12.34 7.56
CA VAL A 622 11.07 -13.74 7.15
C VAL A 622 12.48 -14.22 6.85
N GLY A 623 12.76 -15.48 7.17
CA GLY A 623 14.07 -16.07 6.96
C GLY A 623 14.27 -16.48 5.51
N ARG A 624 15.06 -17.54 5.33
CA ARG A 624 15.37 -18.09 4.00
C ARG A 624 14.08 -18.52 3.30
N ILE A 625 13.94 -18.11 2.04
CA ILE A 625 12.86 -18.55 1.15
C ILE A 625 13.24 -19.93 0.58
N GLU A 626 12.43 -20.94 0.84
CA GLU A 626 12.69 -22.35 0.46
C GLU A 626 12.16 -22.72 -0.94
N GLY A 627 11.36 -21.83 -1.54
CA GLY A 627 10.81 -22.02 -2.89
C GLY A 627 9.29 -22.15 -2.87
N ARG A 628 8.74 -23.00 -3.75
CA ARG A 628 7.28 -23.19 -3.92
C ARG A 628 6.80 -24.51 -3.35
N THR A 629 5.57 -24.55 -2.87
CA THR A 629 4.89 -25.80 -2.46
C THR A 629 4.84 -26.81 -3.61
N GLN A 630 4.59 -26.34 -4.84
CA GLN A 630 4.61 -27.17 -6.07
C GLN A 630 6.00 -27.70 -6.46
N ALA A 631 7.06 -27.31 -5.76
CA ALA A 631 8.40 -27.84 -5.97
C ALA A 631 8.74 -28.98 -5.00
N ILE A 632 7.78 -29.48 -4.22
CA ILE A 632 7.95 -30.65 -3.36
C ILE A 632 7.76 -31.93 -4.19
N VAL A 633 8.61 -32.91 -3.95
CA VAL A 633 8.58 -34.23 -4.58
C VAL A 633 8.03 -35.25 -3.59
N HIS A 634 7.06 -36.04 -4.05
CA HIS A 634 6.32 -37.03 -3.27
C HIS A 634 6.95 -38.40 -3.53
N CYS A 635 7.53 -39.02 -2.50
CA CYS A 635 8.16 -40.32 -2.60
C CYS A 635 7.17 -41.47 -2.38
N ALA A 636 7.49 -42.66 -2.90
CA ALA A 636 6.60 -43.83 -2.85
C ALA A 636 6.38 -44.37 -1.41
N ASP A 637 7.26 -44.03 -0.49
CA ASP A 637 7.16 -44.34 0.94
C ASP A 637 6.35 -43.29 1.73
N GLY A 638 5.84 -42.25 1.06
CA GLY A 638 5.12 -41.12 1.64
C GLY A 638 6.03 -40.07 2.28
N THR A 639 7.33 -40.07 1.97
CA THR A 639 8.28 -39.01 2.33
C THR A 639 8.16 -37.84 1.35
N TRP A 640 8.40 -36.62 1.84
CA TRP A 640 8.30 -35.39 1.07
C TRP A 640 9.67 -34.74 0.98
N LEU A 641 10.13 -34.49 -0.23
CA LEU A 641 11.44 -33.87 -0.46
C LEU A 641 11.24 -32.46 -1.02
N PRO A 642 11.60 -31.41 -0.26
CA PRO A 642 11.57 -30.04 -0.76
C PRO A 642 12.47 -29.92 -2.00
N GLY A 643 12.05 -29.13 -2.98
CA GLY A 643 12.85 -28.93 -4.20
C GLY A 643 14.26 -28.39 -3.95
N ALA A 644 14.47 -27.70 -2.83
CA ALA A 644 15.78 -27.27 -2.35
C ALA A 644 16.75 -28.44 -2.12
N LEU A 645 16.27 -29.61 -1.66
CA LEU A 645 17.11 -30.79 -1.45
C LEU A 645 17.82 -31.20 -2.73
N PHE A 646 17.11 -31.22 -3.87
CA PHE A 646 17.71 -31.61 -5.15
C PHE A 646 18.76 -30.59 -5.61
N LEU A 647 18.56 -29.30 -5.34
CA LEU A 647 19.57 -28.28 -5.62
C LEU A 647 20.84 -28.48 -4.80
N HIS A 648 20.71 -28.83 -3.51
CA HIS A 648 21.85 -29.13 -2.65
C HIS A 648 22.55 -30.43 -3.04
N PHE A 649 21.78 -31.48 -3.30
CA PHE A 649 22.28 -32.79 -3.69
C PHE A 649 23.08 -32.73 -4.99
N PHE A 650 22.50 -32.21 -6.07
CA PHE A 650 23.18 -32.18 -7.37
C PHE A 650 24.36 -31.19 -7.43
N LYS A 651 24.47 -30.28 -6.45
CA LYS A 651 25.65 -29.40 -6.31
C LYS A 651 26.93 -30.20 -6.08
N GLU A 652 26.88 -31.22 -5.22
CA GLU A 652 28.03 -32.09 -4.93
C GLU A 652 28.44 -32.93 -6.15
N HIS A 653 27.53 -33.05 -7.12
CA HIS A 653 27.72 -33.79 -8.36
C HIS A 653 27.88 -32.89 -9.60
N GLU A 654 28.18 -31.59 -9.43
CA GLU A 654 28.38 -30.64 -10.54
C GLU A 654 29.49 -31.08 -11.51
N TYR A 655 30.47 -31.88 -11.05
CA TYR A 655 31.52 -32.42 -11.91
C TYR A 655 30.96 -33.33 -13.03
N ALA A 656 29.88 -34.07 -12.75
CA ALA A 656 29.24 -35.01 -13.67
C ALA A 656 27.99 -34.42 -14.33
N ILE A 657 27.21 -33.61 -13.61
CA ILE A 657 25.91 -33.09 -14.04
C ILE A 657 25.98 -31.57 -14.16
N ARG A 658 25.76 -31.04 -15.37
CA ARG A 658 25.81 -29.60 -15.64
C ARG A 658 24.50 -28.91 -15.26
N HIS A 659 23.39 -29.52 -15.64
CA HIS A 659 22.03 -29.07 -15.29
C HIS A 659 21.14 -30.28 -15.04
N PHE A 660 20.13 -30.09 -14.19
CA PHE A 660 19.12 -31.09 -13.93
C PHE A 660 17.72 -30.47 -13.87
N GLN A 661 16.70 -31.30 -14.07
CA GLN A 661 15.32 -30.98 -13.73
C GLN A 661 14.61 -32.25 -13.27
N VAL A 662 13.99 -32.17 -12.10
CA VAL A 662 13.14 -33.23 -11.56
C VAL A 662 11.72 -32.98 -12.05
N HIS A 663 11.12 -33.98 -12.66
CA HIS A 663 9.74 -33.93 -13.11
C HIS A 663 8.94 -35.03 -12.42
N GLN A 664 7.77 -34.69 -11.90
CA GLN A 664 6.88 -35.64 -11.25
C GLN A 664 5.43 -35.39 -11.64
N GLU A 665 4.81 -36.41 -12.24
CA GLU A 665 3.36 -36.39 -12.53
C GLU A 665 2.58 -37.23 -11.52
N THR A 666 3.20 -38.28 -11.00
CA THR A 666 2.59 -39.28 -10.11
C THR A 666 3.43 -39.43 -8.83
N PRO A 667 2.83 -39.50 -7.63
CA PRO A 667 3.57 -39.79 -6.40
C PRO A 667 4.40 -41.07 -6.51
N GLY A 668 5.66 -41.01 -6.08
CA GLY A 668 6.59 -42.14 -6.13
C GLY A 668 7.26 -42.41 -7.48
N GLU A 669 6.94 -41.63 -8.52
CA GLU A 669 7.58 -41.70 -9.83
C GLU A 669 8.25 -40.37 -10.16
N ILE A 670 9.53 -40.41 -10.52
CA ILE A 670 10.35 -39.25 -10.81
C ILE A 670 11.02 -39.44 -12.17
N THR A 671 10.92 -38.44 -13.04
CA THR A 671 11.76 -38.32 -14.23
C THR A 671 12.85 -37.28 -13.97
N LEU A 672 14.10 -37.71 -13.96
CA LEU A 672 15.26 -36.85 -13.80
C LEU A 672 15.87 -36.51 -15.17
N LYS A 673 15.64 -35.29 -15.64
CA LYS A 673 16.28 -34.77 -16.86
C LYS A 673 17.68 -34.28 -16.53
N VAL A 674 18.70 -34.73 -17.26
CA VAL A 674 20.12 -34.45 -16.98
C VAL A 674 20.82 -33.92 -18.22
N VAL A 675 21.54 -32.80 -18.06
CA VAL A 675 22.54 -32.30 -19.02
C VAL A 675 23.93 -32.71 -18.52
N LYS A 676 24.67 -33.48 -19.33
CA LYS A 676 25.98 -34.02 -18.97
C LYS A 676 27.03 -32.91 -18.84
N ASN A 677 27.95 -33.03 -17.87
CA ASN A 677 29.15 -32.19 -17.75
C ASN A 677 30.42 -32.93 -18.21
N ARG A 678 31.57 -32.24 -18.21
CA ARG A 678 32.85 -32.72 -18.75
C ARG A 678 33.35 -34.03 -18.13
N GLN A 679 33.05 -34.32 -16.86
CA GLN A 679 33.49 -35.55 -16.18
C GLN A 679 32.36 -36.58 -16.02
N PHE A 680 31.30 -36.49 -16.83
CA PHE A 680 30.21 -37.45 -16.80
C PHE A 680 30.68 -38.87 -17.17
N SER A 681 30.26 -39.87 -16.38
CA SER A 681 30.37 -41.29 -16.72
C SER A 681 29.13 -42.06 -16.24
N GLU A 682 28.82 -43.18 -16.89
CA GLU A 682 27.70 -44.04 -16.47
C GLU A 682 27.91 -44.63 -15.07
N ALA A 683 29.15 -44.83 -14.65
CA ALA A 683 29.48 -45.26 -13.29
C ALA A 683 29.11 -44.18 -12.26
N ALA A 684 29.53 -42.93 -12.51
CA ALA A 684 29.17 -41.79 -11.66
C ALA A 684 27.66 -41.59 -11.60
N MET A 685 26.93 -41.74 -12.72
CA MET A 685 25.47 -41.63 -12.71
C MET A 685 24.80 -42.69 -11.83
N ARG A 686 25.29 -43.95 -11.84
CA ARG A 686 24.75 -45.00 -10.95
C ARG A 686 24.98 -44.68 -9.48
N GLU A 687 26.17 -44.22 -9.11
CA GLU A 687 26.49 -43.80 -7.74
C GLU A 687 25.56 -42.66 -7.28
N ILE A 688 25.36 -41.65 -8.14
CA ILE A 688 24.44 -40.54 -7.88
C ILE A 688 23.01 -41.03 -7.66
N LEU A 689 22.52 -41.98 -8.48
CA LEU A 689 21.17 -42.53 -8.31
C LEU A 689 21.03 -43.37 -7.04
N GLU A 690 22.05 -44.14 -6.68
CA GLU A 690 22.06 -44.92 -5.43
C GLU A 690 22.03 -44.00 -4.21
N GLU A 691 22.78 -42.89 -4.24
CA GLU A 691 22.79 -41.90 -3.18
C GLU A 691 21.45 -41.15 -3.10
N LEU A 692 20.91 -40.71 -4.24
CA LEU A 692 19.60 -40.06 -4.31
C LEU A 692 18.48 -40.98 -3.79
N GLY A 693 18.58 -42.28 -4.07
CA GLY A 693 17.68 -43.33 -3.58
C GLY A 693 17.60 -43.44 -2.05
N ARG A 694 18.62 -42.97 -1.32
CA ARG A 694 18.60 -42.92 0.16
C ARG A 694 17.65 -41.84 0.68
N TYR A 695 17.49 -40.75 -0.06
CA TYR A 695 16.59 -39.66 0.29
C TYR A 695 15.17 -39.92 -0.23
N THR A 696 15.04 -40.41 -1.47
CA THR A 696 13.74 -40.66 -2.09
C THR A 696 13.09 -41.97 -1.62
N GLY A 697 13.84 -42.82 -0.92
CA GLY A 697 13.39 -44.14 -0.52
C GLY A 697 13.46 -45.16 -1.67
N SER A 698 13.85 -46.39 -1.35
CA SER A 698 14.16 -47.44 -2.33
C SER A 698 12.97 -47.90 -3.21
N LYS A 699 11.75 -47.47 -2.87
CA LYS A 699 10.52 -47.77 -3.63
C LYS A 699 10.18 -46.68 -4.65
N THR A 700 10.80 -45.51 -4.57
CA THR A 700 10.56 -44.41 -5.51
C THR A 700 11.29 -44.71 -6.81
N ARG A 701 10.54 -44.74 -7.91
CA ARG A 701 11.09 -44.98 -9.24
C ARG A 701 11.70 -43.70 -9.78
N ILE A 702 12.95 -43.78 -10.23
CA ILE A 702 13.67 -42.66 -10.85
C ILE A 702 14.09 -43.07 -12.27
N ASP A 703 13.43 -42.50 -13.27
CA ASP A 703 13.79 -42.66 -14.67
C ASP A 703 14.68 -41.48 -15.10
N VAL A 704 15.82 -41.75 -15.75
CA VAL A 704 16.76 -40.70 -16.17
C VAL A 704 16.63 -40.43 -17.67
N GLU A 705 16.47 -39.16 -18.02
CA GLU A 705 16.42 -38.68 -19.41
C GLU A 705 17.61 -37.76 -19.68
N PHE A 706 18.49 -38.14 -20.60
CA PHE A 706 19.60 -37.27 -21.00
C PHE A 706 19.13 -36.28 -22.07
N VAL A 707 19.32 -34.99 -21.82
CA VAL A 707 18.91 -33.90 -22.72
C VAL A 707 20.09 -32.99 -23.02
N GLU A 708 20.12 -32.40 -24.22
CA GLU A 708 21.18 -31.44 -24.59
C GLU A 708 21.03 -30.11 -23.82
N GLU A 709 19.79 -29.67 -23.62
CA GLU A 709 19.47 -28.47 -22.87
C GLU A 709 18.11 -28.60 -22.18
N ILE A 710 17.98 -28.00 -21.00
CA ILE A 710 16.68 -27.85 -20.31
C ILE A 710 16.09 -26.48 -20.65
N PRO A 711 14.94 -26.43 -21.36
CA PRO A 711 14.38 -25.19 -21.86
C PRO A 711 13.92 -24.28 -20.71
N LEU A 712 14.12 -22.98 -20.92
CA LEU A 712 13.57 -21.95 -20.05
C LEU A 712 12.04 -21.92 -20.19
N VAL A 713 11.30 -21.83 -19.08
CA VAL A 713 9.86 -21.56 -19.17
C VAL A 713 9.60 -20.15 -19.73
N ARG A 714 8.36 -19.85 -20.15
CA ARG A 714 7.95 -18.56 -20.74
C ARG A 714 8.35 -17.32 -19.92
N THR A 715 8.61 -17.45 -18.61
CA THR A 715 9.12 -16.40 -17.72
C THR A 715 10.64 -16.19 -17.79
N GLY A 716 11.36 -16.99 -18.57
CA GLY A 716 12.82 -17.02 -18.64
C GLY A 716 13.49 -17.58 -17.38
N LYS A 717 12.82 -18.51 -16.68
CA LYS A 717 13.37 -19.19 -15.49
C LYS A 717 13.53 -20.67 -15.78
N ARG A 718 14.49 -21.34 -15.14
CA ARG A 718 14.49 -22.80 -15.02
C ARG A 718 13.86 -23.19 -13.69
N SER A 719 12.95 -24.16 -13.70
CA SER A 719 12.42 -24.75 -12.46
C SER A 719 13.17 -26.05 -12.22
N PRO A 720 13.91 -26.18 -11.09
CA PRO A 720 14.68 -27.39 -10.79
C PRO A 720 13.76 -28.57 -10.51
N VAL A 721 12.55 -28.30 -10.02
CA VAL A 721 11.49 -29.29 -9.83
C VAL A 721 10.23 -28.80 -10.54
N VAL A 722 9.55 -29.72 -11.21
CA VAL A 722 8.24 -29.53 -11.82
C VAL A 722 7.38 -30.71 -11.36
N SER A 723 6.56 -30.49 -10.34
CA SER A 723 5.57 -31.47 -9.87
C SER A 723 4.17 -31.01 -10.28
N THR A 724 3.36 -31.92 -10.82
CA THR A 724 1.92 -31.70 -11.07
C THR A 724 1.04 -32.49 -10.10
N VAL A 725 1.61 -33.05 -9.05
CA VAL A 725 0.87 -33.73 -7.99
C VAL A 725 0.10 -32.68 -7.18
N ASP A 726 -1.20 -32.91 -7.01
CA ASP A 726 -2.14 -31.98 -6.37
C ASP A 726 -2.51 -32.51 -4.98
N GLU A 727 -1.64 -32.34 -3.98
CA GLU A 727 -1.93 -32.62 -2.57
C GLU A 727 -1.63 -31.37 -1.70
N ASP A 728 -2.50 -31.05 -0.73
CA ASP A 728 -2.37 -29.84 0.11
C ASP A 728 -1.29 -30.02 1.18
N PHE A 729 -0.27 -29.16 1.14
CA PHE A 729 0.82 -29.10 2.12
C PHE A 729 0.31 -29.01 3.58
N GLN A 730 -0.81 -28.30 3.81
CA GLN A 730 -1.39 -28.10 5.15
C GLN A 730 -2.11 -29.34 5.69
N GLU A 731 -2.66 -30.20 4.82
CA GLU A 731 -3.35 -31.43 5.26
C GLU A 731 -2.38 -32.58 5.49
N VAL A 732 -1.25 -32.57 4.78
CA VAL A 732 -0.31 -33.69 4.68
C VAL A 732 0.74 -33.70 5.80
N SER A 733 1.23 -32.52 6.21
CA SER A 733 2.29 -32.38 7.23
C SER A 733 1.89 -33.02 8.58
N SER A 734 0.59 -33.01 8.89
CA SER A 734 -0.03 -33.73 10.02
C SER A 734 0.28 -35.24 10.10
N ARG A 735 0.73 -35.88 9.01
CA ARG A 735 0.88 -37.34 8.93
C ARG A 735 2.26 -37.89 9.26
N LYS A 736 3.35 -37.10 9.23
CA LYS A 736 4.71 -37.62 9.55
C LYS A 736 5.70 -36.54 9.97
N VAL A 737 5.81 -36.31 11.29
CA VAL A 737 7.09 -35.91 11.90
C VAL A 737 7.66 -37.15 12.59
N ARG A 738 8.46 -37.94 11.85
CA ARG A 738 9.48 -38.78 12.48
C ARG A 738 10.81 -38.06 12.30
N SER A 739 11.31 -37.53 13.41
CA SER A 739 12.63 -36.96 13.61
C SER A 739 13.71 -37.67 12.79
N LEU A 740 14.37 -36.93 11.92
CA LEU A 740 15.73 -37.24 11.49
C LEU A 740 16.62 -36.19 12.14
N VAL A 741 17.28 -36.63 13.22
CA VAL A 741 18.46 -36.01 13.83
C VAL A 741 19.63 -36.14 12.86
#